data_AF-A0A5C5XFJ5-F1
#
_entry.id   AF-A0A5C5XFJ5-F1
#
_cell.length_a   1.000
_cell.length_b   1.000
_cell.length_c   1.000
_cell.angle_alpha   90.00
_cell.angle_beta   90.00
_cell.angle_gamma   90.00
#
_symmetry.space_group_name_H-M   'P 1'
#
loop_
_entity.id
_entity.type
_entity.pdbx_description
1 polymer ?
#
loop_
_entity_poly.entity_id
_entity_poly.type
_entity_poly.pdbx_seq_one_letter_code
_entity_poly.pdbx_strand_id
1 'polypeptide(L)'
;MPDQNTTNPRNRPAIGKPLRKLYHFVLALCVLIVANSIYLAGVTFLEWFQNEILQNYFYQVMFLCHILLGLILLVPVGLFVGYHWSNTRNRKNRRAVRVGYALTGIVLLLFVSGLLLVRVSGVFELKHPLSRLAIYWLHVGTPLMILWLYWMHRLVGPKFRWNSGARFGIATLALIAGMIALHFQDPRTWQVARPESGTQYFEPSLARTSSGNFIPAKTLMNDEYCKECHADAHKGWEKSAHHFSSFNNPAYLVSIRETRRVAFERDQSVQASRWCAGCHDPVPFFSGAFDDPQFDDVNHATSQAGITCTTCHAITEIPSVRGNADFVIDEPVHYPFAFSENELLQWVNKQLVKAKPEFHKKTFLKPLHQSTEFCSTCHKVSLPIELTKYKEFLRGQNHYDSFFQSGISGHNIRSFYYPPIADQNCNRCHMPLKASNDFGAALFDESNLLKIHDHLFVGANTGLAWLKDNPEIIRAHQEFMKKDVIRLDLFGIREGTSVDANLIAPLRPTVPELEPGNSYLIEMVIRTLRELGHHFTQGTTDSNEIWIEIVVKSGDRIIGHSGGLDEKRRVDPWSHFVNTFMLDREGNRIDRRNAQDIFTPLYSHQIGPGTAQSVHYRIDVPEDVEQPIEVIARLHYRKFDSTYMDIISKSLKPEDAPLRGKEPGEEYLNPLPIITLAEDRIVIPVAGLESPIPEQESSIPTWQRWNDYGIGMLLKGKVELRQAAQAFENVEASGRYDGPLNLARVYFNEGRLDEAVAAVARASTAANPKAPNWTLAWMSGIVNRQQGYLEEAITNLESALYDRTPEMIERGFDFSQDYTVINELAQTYFDMAKRNRGEERRSIREEYLRKSRDEFQKALLLDPENVTSHYGLQLVYAQLGDIKRSEEHMILHTKYKPDDNAKDRAIAAARAKYPAANHASEPVVIYDLQREETKSYTESPKTD
;
A
#
# COMPACT_ATOMS: atom_id res chain seq x y z
N MET A 1 44.05 -80.89 -26.94
CA MET A 1 44.88 -79.75 -26.48
C MET A 1 44.11 -78.47 -26.75
N PRO A 2 43.79 -77.64 -25.74
CA PRO A 2 43.03 -76.42 -25.94
C PRO A 2 43.97 -75.28 -26.34
N ASP A 3 43.73 -74.68 -27.50
CA ASP A 3 44.53 -73.57 -27.99
C ASP A 3 44.09 -72.27 -27.29
N GLN A 4 44.80 -71.93 -26.23
CA GLN A 4 44.63 -70.70 -25.46
C GLN A 4 45.07 -69.50 -26.30
N ASN A 5 44.19 -69.00 -27.16
CA ASN A 5 44.36 -67.69 -27.78
C ASN A 5 44.02 -66.58 -26.77
N THR A 6 44.86 -66.47 -25.74
CA THR A 6 44.85 -65.35 -24.81
C THR A 6 45.29 -64.12 -25.59
N THR A 7 44.32 -63.30 -26.03
CA THR A 7 44.62 -61.95 -26.49
C THR A 7 45.35 -61.24 -25.35
N ASN A 8 46.65 -61.05 -25.47
CA ASN A 8 47.45 -60.38 -24.45
C ASN A 8 46.75 -59.04 -24.11
N PRO A 9 46.25 -58.84 -22.87
CA PRO A 9 45.48 -57.64 -22.53
C PRO A 9 46.28 -56.35 -22.72
N ARG A 10 47.61 -56.46 -22.95
CA ARG A 10 48.53 -55.37 -23.24
C ARG A 10 48.45 -54.81 -24.68
N ASN A 11 47.86 -55.53 -25.67
CA ASN A 11 47.81 -55.11 -27.08
C ASN A 11 46.43 -54.67 -27.60
N ARG A 12 45.41 -54.59 -26.74
CA ARG A 12 44.08 -54.09 -27.16
C ARG A 12 44.13 -52.59 -27.49
N PRO A 13 43.58 -52.14 -28.64
CA PRO A 13 43.55 -50.72 -28.99
C PRO A 13 42.72 -49.95 -27.95
N ALA A 14 43.19 -48.77 -27.54
CA ALA A 14 42.55 -47.96 -26.48
C ALA A 14 41.12 -47.57 -26.84
N ILE A 15 40.84 -47.45 -28.14
CA ILE A 15 39.55 -47.17 -28.75
C ILE A 15 39.38 -48.14 -29.93
N GLY A 16 38.73 -49.27 -29.70
CA GLY A 16 38.35 -50.24 -30.74
C GLY A 16 37.27 -49.70 -31.70
N LYS A 17 36.94 -50.45 -32.77
CA LYS A 17 35.90 -50.04 -33.76
C LYS A 17 34.54 -49.67 -33.12
N PRO A 18 33.93 -50.48 -32.23
CA PRO A 18 32.66 -50.11 -31.58
C PRO A 18 32.81 -48.92 -30.61
N LEU A 19 33.90 -48.89 -29.82
CA LEU A 19 34.18 -47.80 -28.89
C LEU A 19 34.47 -46.47 -29.62
N ARG A 20 34.93 -46.53 -30.88
CA ARG A 20 35.12 -45.35 -31.74
C ARG A 20 33.79 -44.74 -32.16
N LYS A 21 32.74 -45.54 -32.44
CA LYS A 21 31.40 -45.00 -32.73
C LYS A 21 30.84 -44.29 -31.50
N LEU A 22 30.91 -44.94 -30.33
CA LEU A 22 30.49 -44.36 -29.05
C LEU A 22 31.26 -43.06 -28.74
N TYR A 23 32.58 -43.01 -29.01
CA TYR A 23 33.38 -41.81 -28.84
C TYR A 23 32.89 -40.61 -29.69
N HIS A 24 32.58 -40.84 -30.97
CA HIS A 24 32.07 -39.75 -31.82
C HIS A 24 30.66 -39.30 -31.39
N PHE A 25 29.83 -40.24 -30.94
CA PHE A 25 28.51 -39.92 -30.38
C PHE A 25 28.62 -39.08 -29.11
N VAL A 26 29.48 -39.47 -28.16
CA VAL A 26 29.78 -38.68 -26.95
C VAL A 26 30.30 -37.31 -27.32
N LEU A 27 31.23 -37.20 -28.29
CA LEU A 27 31.74 -35.91 -28.73
C LEU A 27 30.67 -35.00 -29.34
N ALA A 28 29.74 -35.55 -30.13
CA ALA A 28 28.62 -34.78 -30.68
C ALA A 28 27.72 -34.21 -29.58
N LEU A 29 27.37 -35.03 -28.58
CA LEU A 29 26.61 -34.57 -27.41
C LEU A 29 27.40 -33.55 -26.58
N CYS A 30 28.72 -33.72 -26.44
CA CYS A 30 29.58 -32.75 -25.78
C CYS A 30 29.57 -31.39 -26.48
N VAL A 31 29.57 -31.35 -27.82
CA VAL A 31 29.45 -30.09 -28.58
C VAL A 31 28.14 -29.38 -28.27
N LEU A 32 27.03 -30.12 -28.26
CA LEU A 32 25.71 -29.55 -27.97
C LEU A 32 25.65 -28.98 -26.55
N ILE A 33 26.07 -29.73 -25.53
CA ILE A 33 26.02 -29.25 -24.15
C ILE A 33 27.01 -28.11 -23.90
N VAL A 34 28.20 -28.13 -24.52
CA VAL A 34 29.18 -27.03 -24.40
C VAL A 34 28.66 -25.76 -25.05
N ALA A 35 28.11 -25.83 -26.27
CA ALA A 35 27.51 -24.68 -26.94
C ALA A 35 26.38 -24.09 -26.07
N ASN A 36 25.51 -24.96 -25.54
CA ASN A 36 24.41 -24.59 -24.67
C ASN A 36 24.90 -23.96 -23.34
N SER A 37 25.90 -24.56 -22.69
CA SER A 37 26.54 -23.98 -21.49
C SER A 37 27.14 -22.61 -21.73
N ILE A 38 27.84 -22.42 -22.85
CA ILE A 38 28.44 -21.13 -23.21
C ILE A 38 27.34 -20.08 -23.41
N TYR A 39 26.26 -20.42 -24.11
CA TYR A 39 25.10 -19.54 -24.27
C TYR A 39 24.47 -19.18 -22.90
N LEU A 40 24.16 -20.16 -22.06
CA LEU A 40 23.54 -19.93 -20.75
C LEU A 40 24.44 -19.09 -19.82
N ALA A 41 25.73 -19.39 -19.77
CA ALA A 41 26.71 -18.63 -19.01
C ALA A 41 26.89 -17.22 -19.57
N GLY A 42 26.88 -17.07 -20.90
CA GLY A 42 26.99 -15.78 -21.58
C GLY A 42 25.82 -14.85 -21.25
N VAL A 43 24.58 -15.32 -21.35
CA VAL A 43 23.39 -14.53 -20.96
C VAL A 43 23.45 -14.18 -19.48
N THR A 44 23.75 -15.15 -18.60
CA THR A 44 23.85 -14.91 -17.15
C THR A 44 24.95 -13.90 -16.80
N PHE A 45 26.08 -13.95 -17.49
CA PHE A 45 27.19 -13.01 -17.31
C PHE A 45 26.80 -11.60 -17.78
N LEU A 46 26.13 -11.48 -18.94
CA LEU A 46 25.67 -10.19 -19.45
C LEU A 46 24.63 -9.56 -18.53
N GLU A 47 23.68 -10.33 -18.01
CA GLU A 47 22.74 -9.85 -17.00
C GLU A 47 23.46 -9.35 -15.74
N TRP A 48 24.45 -10.12 -15.24
CA TRP A 48 25.24 -9.71 -14.09
C TRP A 48 26.02 -8.41 -14.36
N PHE A 49 26.54 -8.25 -15.58
CA PHE A 49 27.33 -7.09 -15.97
C PHE A 49 26.48 -5.83 -16.24
N GLN A 50 25.31 -5.98 -16.85
CA GLN A 50 24.42 -4.88 -17.26
C GLN A 50 23.34 -4.57 -16.23
N ASN A 51 23.11 -5.47 -15.27
CA ASN A 51 22.02 -5.41 -14.29
C ASN A 51 20.62 -5.38 -14.93
N GLU A 52 20.47 -5.98 -16.12
CA GLU A 52 19.19 -6.14 -16.83
C GLU A 52 18.75 -7.61 -16.87
N ILE A 53 17.47 -7.86 -17.08
CA ILE A 53 16.92 -9.22 -17.26
C ILE A 53 16.94 -9.56 -18.75
N LEU A 54 17.84 -10.43 -19.14
CA LEU A 54 17.99 -10.95 -20.51
C LEU A 54 17.46 -12.38 -20.63
N GLN A 55 17.29 -13.09 -19.52
CA GLN A 55 16.67 -14.41 -19.51
C GLN A 55 15.24 -14.31 -20.01
N ASN A 56 14.94 -15.03 -21.09
CA ASN A 56 13.63 -15.05 -21.72
C ASN A 56 13.14 -16.50 -21.92
N TYR A 57 12.02 -16.67 -22.62
CA TYR A 57 11.47 -17.99 -22.89
C TYR A 57 12.50 -18.95 -23.53
N PHE A 58 13.25 -18.48 -24.53
CA PHE A 58 14.28 -19.28 -25.20
C PHE A 58 15.40 -19.69 -24.25
N TYR A 59 15.83 -18.79 -23.34
CA TYR A 59 16.76 -19.13 -22.26
C TYR A 59 16.24 -20.30 -21.40
N GLN A 60 14.96 -20.29 -21.01
CA GLN A 60 14.39 -21.36 -20.19
C GLN A 60 14.31 -22.69 -20.94
N VAL A 61 14.00 -22.67 -22.24
CA VAL A 61 14.07 -23.87 -23.10
C VAL A 61 15.51 -24.39 -23.17
N MET A 62 16.50 -23.51 -23.34
CA MET A 62 17.91 -23.91 -23.35
C MET A 62 18.38 -24.45 -21.99
N PHE A 63 17.86 -23.94 -20.88
CA PHE A 63 18.13 -24.48 -19.55
C PHE A 63 17.54 -25.89 -19.39
N LEU A 64 16.30 -26.12 -19.86
CA LEU A 64 15.73 -27.46 -19.91
C LEU A 64 16.56 -28.40 -20.80
N CYS A 65 16.98 -27.94 -21.99
CA CYS A 65 17.86 -28.69 -22.87
C CYS A 65 19.19 -29.03 -22.19
N HIS A 66 19.74 -28.13 -21.38
CA HIS A 66 20.97 -28.37 -20.61
C HIS A 66 20.81 -29.59 -19.69
N ILE A 67 19.72 -29.61 -18.91
CA ILE A 67 19.40 -30.70 -17.98
C ILE A 67 19.22 -32.01 -18.75
N LEU A 68 18.41 -32.00 -19.82
CA LEU A 68 18.16 -33.19 -20.63
C LEU A 68 19.43 -33.72 -21.28
N LEU A 69 20.26 -32.85 -21.87
CA LEU A 69 21.54 -33.24 -22.46
C LEU A 69 22.49 -33.81 -21.41
N GLY A 70 22.54 -33.23 -20.22
CA GLY A 70 23.33 -33.74 -19.10
C GLY A 70 22.90 -35.15 -18.67
N LEU A 71 21.59 -35.38 -18.53
CA LEU A 71 21.03 -36.69 -18.19
C LEU A 71 21.30 -37.73 -19.29
N ILE A 72 21.11 -37.36 -20.57
CA ILE A 72 21.40 -38.21 -21.72
C ILE A 72 22.90 -38.56 -21.78
N LEU A 73 23.79 -37.65 -21.39
CA LEU A 73 25.24 -37.86 -21.40
C LEU A 73 25.72 -38.85 -20.33
N LEU A 74 25.00 -39.04 -19.22
CA LEU A 74 25.41 -39.93 -18.12
C LEU A 74 25.73 -41.35 -18.60
N VAL A 75 24.82 -41.95 -19.37
CA VAL A 75 24.94 -43.36 -19.80
C VAL A 75 26.05 -43.54 -20.85
N PRO A 76 26.09 -42.79 -21.97
CA PRO A 76 27.13 -42.93 -22.99
C PRO A 76 28.53 -42.60 -22.45
N VAL A 77 28.68 -41.58 -21.60
CA VAL A 77 29.96 -41.23 -20.98
C VAL A 77 30.37 -42.31 -19.98
N GLY A 78 29.45 -42.79 -19.13
CA GLY A 78 29.71 -43.88 -18.19
C GLY A 78 30.17 -45.16 -18.90
N LEU A 79 29.48 -45.56 -19.97
CA LEU A 79 29.88 -46.70 -20.81
C LEU A 79 31.24 -46.45 -21.47
N PHE A 80 31.46 -45.27 -22.06
CA PHE A 80 32.74 -44.95 -22.69
C PHE A 80 33.89 -45.00 -21.70
N VAL A 81 33.76 -44.35 -20.54
CA VAL A 81 34.76 -44.33 -19.47
C VAL A 81 35.00 -45.74 -18.93
N GLY A 82 33.95 -46.53 -18.67
CA GLY A 82 34.06 -47.90 -18.17
C GLY A 82 34.81 -48.83 -19.15
N TYR A 83 34.42 -48.83 -20.42
CA TYR A 83 35.11 -49.63 -21.45
C TYR A 83 36.52 -49.11 -21.73
N HIS A 84 36.73 -47.80 -21.76
CA HIS A 84 38.05 -47.21 -21.95
C HIS A 84 38.99 -47.53 -20.80
N TRP A 85 38.52 -47.45 -19.56
CA TRP A 85 39.25 -47.83 -18.36
C TRP A 85 39.65 -49.30 -18.37
N SER A 86 38.70 -50.20 -18.65
CA SER A 86 38.96 -51.64 -18.77
C SER A 86 40.06 -51.96 -19.80
N ASN A 87 40.05 -51.25 -20.94
CA ASN A 87 41.04 -51.41 -22.01
C ASN A 87 42.41 -50.78 -21.73
N THR A 88 42.53 -49.90 -20.74
CA THR A 88 43.74 -49.07 -20.54
C THR A 88 44.40 -49.20 -19.17
N ARG A 89 43.72 -49.74 -18.15
CA ARG A 89 44.21 -49.88 -16.76
C ARG A 89 45.57 -50.58 -16.62
N ASN A 90 45.91 -51.47 -17.55
CA ASN A 90 47.12 -52.30 -17.52
C ASN A 90 48.24 -51.81 -18.48
N ARG A 91 48.14 -50.57 -19.00
CA ARG A 91 49.13 -50.02 -19.95
C ARG A 91 50.42 -49.54 -19.27
N LYS A 92 51.54 -49.63 -20.00
CA LYS A 92 52.89 -49.25 -19.51
C LYS A 92 53.04 -47.74 -19.25
N ASN A 93 52.34 -46.88 -19.99
CA ASN A 93 52.37 -45.43 -19.78
C ASN A 93 51.55 -45.05 -18.53
N ARG A 94 52.16 -45.20 -17.36
CA ARG A 94 51.54 -44.93 -16.06
C ARG A 94 51.13 -43.45 -15.90
N ARG A 95 51.84 -42.52 -16.55
CA ARG A 95 51.52 -41.08 -16.50
C ARG A 95 50.18 -40.79 -17.19
N ALA A 96 49.97 -41.30 -18.41
CA ALA A 96 48.70 -41.15 -19.11
C ALA A 96 47.52 -41.79 -18.36
N VAL A 97 47.73 -42.97 -17.76
CA VAL A 97 46.69 -43.65 -16.96
C VAL A 97 46.30 -42.85 -15.71
N ARG A 98 47.28 -42.27 -14.98
CA ARG A 98 47.01 -41.43 -13.79
C ARG A 98 46.24 -40.16 -14.14
N VAL A 99 46.63 -39.46 -15.21
CA VAL A 99 45.89 -38.29 -15.71
C VAL A 99 44.47 -38.70 -16.15
N GLY A 100 44.33 -39.89 -16.73
CA GLY A 100 43.01 -40.46 -17.06
C GLY A 100 42.13 -40.71 -15.84
N TYR A 101 42.68 -41.19 -14.72
CA TYR A 101 41.94 -41.33 -13.46
C TYR A 101 41.51 -39.99 -12.89
N ALA A 102 42.40 -38.98 -12.90
CA ALA A 102 42.05 -37.63 -12.48
C ALA A 102 40.92 -37.05 -13.36
N LEU A 103 41.02 -37.21 -14.69
CA LEU A 103 39.98 -36.78 -15.63
C LEU A 103 38.64 -37.47 -15.34
N THR A 104 38.64 -38.79 -15.15
CA THR A 104 37.42 -39.53 -14.76
C THR A 104 36.84 -39.01 -13.44
N GLY A 105 37.67 -38.73 -12.44
CA GLY A 105 37.24 -38.17 -11.16
C GLY A 105 36.53 -36.83 -11.32
N ILE A 106 37.08 -35.91 -12.13
CA ILE A 106 36.44 -34.60 -12.39
C ILE A 106 35.18 -34.76 -13.24
N VAL A 107 35.13 -35.70 -14.19
CA VAL A 107 33.90 -36.00 -14.96
C VAL A 107 32.78 -36.52 -14.04
N LEU A 108 33.11 -37.42 -13.09
CA LEU A 108 32.16 -37.87 -12.09
C LEU A 108 31.69 -36.71 -11.20
N LEU A 109 32.61 -35.81 -10.80
CA LEU A 109 32.28 -34.64 -10.01
C LEU A 109 31.35 -33.66 -10.76
N LEU A 110 31.55 -33.48 -12.06
CA LEU A 110 30.65 -32.69 -12.92
C LEU A 110 29.22 -33.28 -12.91
N PHE A 111 29.10 -34.60 -13.07
CA PHE A 111 27.79 -35.26 -13.08
C PHE A 111 27.12 -35.25 -11.71
N VAL A 112 27.86 -35.53 -10.64
CA VAL A 112 27.34 -35.47 -9.27
C VAL A 112 26.90 -34.06 -8.93
N SER A 113 27.74 -33.05 -9.19
CA SER A 113 27.36 -31.65 -8.97
C SER A 113 26.13 -31.24 -9.79
N GLY A 114 26.02 -31.68 -11.05
CA GLY A 114 24.84 -31.44 -11.88
C GLY A 114 23.57 -32.07 -11.31
N LEU A 115 23.63 -33.33 -10.89
CA LEU A 115 22.50 -34.03 -10.26
C LEU A 115 22.09 -33.39 -8.92
N LEU A 116 23.05 -32.93 -8.12
CA LEU A 116 22.78 -32.25 -6.84
C LEU A 116 22.12 -30.86 -7.05
N LEU A 117 22.29 -30.24 -8.22
CA LEU A 117 21.66 -28.96 -8.57
C LEU A 117 20.23 -29.12 -9.12
N VAL A 118 19.91 -30.27 -9.72
CA VAL A 118 18.55 -30.62 -10.14
C VAL A 118 17.73 -30.98 -8.89
N ARG A 119 16.87 -30.07 -8.46
CA ARG A 119 15.95 -30.33 -7.34
C ARG A 119 14.88 -31.31 -7.81
N VAL A 120 14.82 -32.49 -7.19
CA VAL A 120 13.74 -33.46 -7.42
C VAL A 120 12.94 -33.58 -6.13
N SER A 121 11.75 -32.99 -6.17
CA SER A 121 10.82 -32.95 -5.03
C SER A 121 10.56 -34.36 -4.49
N GLY A 122 10.79 -34.56 -3.19
CA GLY A 122 10.59 -35.85 -2.50
C GLY A 122 11.74 -36.86 -2.56
N VAL A 123 12.83 -36.57 -3.30
CA VAL A 123 14.00 -37.46 -3.41
C VAL A 123 15.26 -36.82 -2.84
N PHE A 124 15.63 -35.63 -3.32
CA PHE A 124 16.81 -34.89 -2.86
C PHE A 124 16.65 -33.40 -3.17
N GLU A 125 16.75 -32.56 -2.14
CA GLU A 125 16.67 -31.10 -2.27
C GLU A 125 17.76 -30.41 -1.45
N LEU A 126 18.74 -29.82 -2.13
CA LEU A 126 19.73 -28.98 -1.48
C LEU A 126 19.13 -27.58 -1.20
N LYS A 127 18.65 -27.39 0.03
CA LYS A 127 17.98 -26.14 0.48
C LYS A 127 18.96 -25.06 0.97
N HIS A 128 20.10 -25.45 1.53
CA HIS A 128 21.05 -24.52 2.14
C HIS A 128 21.77 -23.64 1.09
N PRO A 129 21.69 -22.28 1.17
CA PRO A 129 22.21 -21.38 0.13
C PRO A 129 23.72 -21.51 -0.12
N LEU A 130 24.54 -21.56 0.93
CA LEU A 130 26.01 -21.64 0.79
C LEU A 130 26.45 -22.97 0.16
N SER A 131 25.80 -24.06 0.55
CA SER A 131 26.10 -25.39 -0.01
C SER A 131 25.76 -25.43 -1.49
N ARG A 132 24.66 -24.78 -1.88
CA ARG A 132 24.23 -24.69 -3.28
C ARG A 132 25.20 -23.85 -4.11
N LEU A 133 25.63 -22.72 -3.57
CA LEU A 133 26.60 -21.84 -4.22
C LEU A 133 27.92 -22.57 -4.45
N ALA A 134 28.40 -23.33 -3.45
CA ALA A 134 29.60 -24.15 -3.59
C ALA A 134 29.46 -25.21 -4.69
N ILE A 135 28.33 -25.94 -4.72
CA ILE A 135 28.08 -26.97 -5.75
C ILE A 135 27.92 -26.33 -7.14
N TYR A 136 27.29 -25.16 -7.24
CA TYR A 136 27.19 -24.40 -8.48
C TYR A 136 28.55 -24.03 -9.03
N TRP A 137 29.43 -23.41 -8.22
CA TRP A 137 30.78 -23.07 -8.66
C TRP A 137 31.63 -24.31 -8.98
N LEU A 138 31.40 -25.41 -8.28
CA LEU A 138 32.01 -26.70 -8.60
C LEU A 138 31.56 -27.20 -9.98
N HIS A 139 30.26 -27.09 -10.27
CA HIS A 139 29.68 -27.48 -11.56
C HIS A 139 30.17 -26.59 -12.70
N VAL A 140 30.37 -25.29 -12.46
CA VAL A 140 30.91 -24.34 -13.45
C VAL A 140 32.43 -24.52 -13.66
N GLY A 141 33.18 -24.85 -12.61
CA GLY A 141 34.64 -25.01 -12.68
C GLY A 141 35.10 -26.35 -13.25
N THR A 142 34.34 -27.43 -13.04
CA THR A 142 34.71 -28.78 -13.48
C THR A 142 34.88 -28.93 -15.01
N PRO A 143 34.09 -28.29 -15.90
CA PRO A 143 34.34 -28.31 -17.34
C PRO A 143 35.69 -27.73 -17.75
N LEU A 144 36.14 -26.64 -17.13
CA LEU A 144 37.46 -26.04 -17.39
C LEU A 144 38.58 -26.98 -16.98
N MET A 145 38.43 -27.63 -15.83
CA MET A 145 39.35 -28.67 -15.36
C MET A 145 39.36 -29.89 -16.29
N ILE A 146 38.20 -30.31 -16.82
CA ILE A 146 38.08 -31.40 -17.80
C ILE A 146 38.81 -31.05 -19.08
N LEU A 147 38.64 -29.83 -19.61
CA LEU A 147 39.35 -29.38 -20.81
C LEU A 147 40.87 -29.40 -20.61
N TRP A 148 41.34 -28.88 -19.47
CA TRP A 148 42.76 -28.86 -19.12
C TRP A 148 43.32 -30.28 -18.93
N LEU A 149 42.66 -31.14 -18.16
CA LEU A 149 43.07 -32.53 -17.93
C LEU A 149 42.99 -33.38 -19.20
N TYR A 150 42.02 -33.12 -20.07
CA TYR A 150 41.93 -33.77 -21.38
C TYR A 150 43.10 -33.37 -22.29
N TRP A 151 43.48 -32.10 -22.29
CA TRP A 151 44.66 -31.63 -23.00
C TRP A 151 45.94 -32.28 -22.46
N MET A 152 46.12 -32.31 -21.12
CA MET A 152 47.22 -33.04 -20.47
C MET A 152 47.25 -34.53 -20.83
N HIS A 153 46.08 -35.19 -20.84
CA HIS A 153 45.94 -36.59 -21.22
C HIS A 153 46.36 -36.86 -22.67
N ARG A 154 46.18 -35.87 -23.57
CA ARG A 154 46.62 -35.94 -24.97
C ARG A 154 48.09 -35.60 -25.17
N LEU A 155 48.67 -34.71 -24.36
CA LEU A 155 50.12 -34.41 -24.38
C LEU A 155 50.95 -35.62 -23.96
N VAL A 156 50.49 -36.36 -22.95
CA VAL A 156 51.18 -37.56 -22.43
C VAL A 156 50.78 -38.84 -23.19
N GLY A 157 49.84 -38.73 -24.14
CA GLY A 157 49.25 -39.82 -24.92
C GLY A 157 49.39 -39.64 -26.45
N PRO A 158 48.46 -40.18 -27.26
CA PRO A 158 48.47 -39.99 -28.72
C PRO A 158 48.22 -38.52 -29.11
N LYS A 159 49.01 -37.99 -30.06
CA LYS A 159 48.96 -36.58 -30.52
C LYS A 159 47.54 -36.12 -30.84
N PHE A 160 47.23 -34.88 -30.44
CA PHE A 160 45.97 -34.21 -30.73
C PHE A 160 45.81 -33.98 -32.25
N ARG A 161 44.63 -34.30 -32.79
CA ARG A 161 44.30 -34.07 -34.21
C ARG A 161 43.65 -32.70 -34.36
N TRP A 162 44.44 -31.67 -34.62
CA TRP A 162 43.99 -30.28 -34.74
C TRP A 162 42.83 -30.09 -35.73
N ASN A 163 42.83 -30.79 -36.87
CA ASN A 163 41.74 -30.70 -37.86
C ASN A 163 40.39 -31.22 -37.33
N SER A 164 40.39 -32.15 -36.36
CA SER A 164 39.16 -32.56 -35.68
C SER A 164 38.74 -31.52 -34.65
N GLY A 165 39.69 -30.97 -33.88
CA GLY A 165 39.43 -29.89 -32.91
C GLY A 165 38.83 -28.65 -33.56
N ALA A 166 39.38 -28.21 -34.70
CA ALA A 166 38.89 -27.06 -35.45
C ALA A 166 37.44 -27.25 -35.94
N ARG A 167 37.10 -28.43 -36.47
CA ARG A 167 35.73 -28.77 -36.89
C ARG A 167 34.74 -28.72 -35.72
N PHE A 168 35.13 -29.21 -34.55
CA PHE A 168 34.29 -29.11 -33.35
C PHE A 168 34.13 -27.66 -32.89
N GLY A 169 35.20 -26.87 -32.88
CA GLY A 169 35.13 -25.44 -32.56
C GLY A 169 34.18 -24.67 -33.47
N ILE A 170 34.28 -24.87 -34.79
CA ILE A 170 33.38 -24.24 -35.78
C ILE A 170 31.93 -24.66 -35.55
N ALA A 171 31.68 -25.96 -35.32
CA ALA A 171 30.32 -26.44 -35.05
C ALA A 171 29.73 -25.83 -33.76
N THR A 172 30.51 -25.75 -32.68
CA THR A 172 30.10 -25.10 -31.42
C THR A 172 29.77 -23.62 -31.67
N LEU A 173 30.62 -22.88 -32.39
CA LEU A 173 30.40 -21.46 -32.70
C LEU A 173 29.14 -21.25 -33.55
N ALA A 174 28.91 -22.09 -34.56
CA ALA A 174 27.71 -22.02 -35.39
C ALA A 174 26.43 -22.25 -34.57
N LEU A 175 26.44 -23.21 -33.64
CA LEU A 175 25.33 -23.46 -32.72
C LEU A 175 25.09 -22.28 -31.78
N ILE A 176 26.16 -21.69 -31.21
CA ILE A 176 26.04 -20.49 -30.37
C ILE A 176 25.43 -19.33 -31.15
N ALA A 177 25.89 -19.07 -32.37
CA ALA A 177 25.34 -18.01 -33.22
C ALA A 177 23.85 -18.24 -33.52
N GLY A 178 23.44 -19.49 -33.80
CA GLY A 178 22.04 -19.85 -33.97
C GLY A 178 21.20 -19.64 -32.71
N MET A 179 21.72 -20.00 -31.54
CA MET A 179 21.05 -19.74 -30.25
C MET A 179 20.90 -18.25 -29.96
N ILE A 180 21.91 -17.43 -30.25
CA ILE A 180 21.83 -15.97 -30.11
C ILE A 180 20.77 -15.40 -31.06
N ALA A 181 20.71 -15.86 -32.31
CA ALA A 181 19.68 -15.40 -33.25
C ALA A 181 18.26 -15.74 -32.78
N LEU A 182 18.05 -16.94 -32.24
CA LEU A 182 16.76 -17.38 -31.69
C LEU A 182 16.41 -16.69 -30.37
N HIS A 183 17.40 -16.27 -29.58
CA HIS A 183 17.18 -15.52 -28.33
C HIS A 183 16.42 -14.22 -28.56
N PHE A 184 16.65 -13.54 -29.70
CA PHE A 184 15.95 -12.30 -30.04
C PHE A 184 14.58 -12.51 -30.71
N GLN A 185 14.11 -13.76 -30.80
CA GLN A 185 12.77 -14.08 -31.30
C GLN A 185 11.86 -14.45 -30.12
N ASP A 186 10.80 -13.68 -29.90
CA ASP A 186 9.78 -14.00 -28.90
C ASP A 186 8.49 -14.49 -29.58
N PRO A 187 8.15 -15.79 -29.49
CA PRO A 187 6.93 -16.35 -30.06
C PRO A 187 5.65 -15.70 -29.55
N ARG A 188 5.67 -15.07 -28.36
CA ARG A 188 4.50 -14.36 -27.80
C ARG A 188 4.07 -13.19 -28.66
N THR A 189 5.01 -12.54 -29.35
CA THR A 189 4.73 -11.35 -30.18
C THR A 189 3.99 -11.66 -31.47
N TRP A 190 3.84 -12.93 -31.85
CA TRP A 190 3.35 -13.32 -33.17
C TRP A 190 1.81 -13.27 -33.29
N GLN A 191 1.05 -13.30 -32.19
CA GLN A 191 -0.42 -13.32 -32.17
C GLN A 191 -1.03 -12.47 -31.04
N VAL A 192 -0.45 -11.29 -30.76
CA VAL A 192 -0.96 -10.41 -29.68
C VAL A 192 -2.16 -9.60 -30.16
N ALA A 193 -3.29 -9.71 -29.44
CA ALA A 193 -4.45 -8.86 -29.67
C ALA A 193 -4.13 -7.39 -29.31
N ARG A 194 -4.58 -6.46 -30.14
CA ARG A 194 -4.29 -5.02 -29.97
C ARG A 194 -5.58 -4.23 -29.82
N PRO A 195 -5.63 -3.22 -28.94
CA PRO A 195 -6.74 -2.26 -28.93
C PRO A 195 -6.78 -1.48 -30.25
N GLU A 196 -7.98 -1.24 -30.80
CA GLU A 196 -8.14 -0.46 -32.04
C GLU A 196 -7.64 0.98 -31.89
N SER A 197 -7.85 1.59 -30.72
CA SER A 197 -7.40 2.94 -30.37
C SER A 197 -5.96 3.01 -29.84
N GLY A 198 -5.20 1.90 -29.89
CA GLY A 198 -3.87 1.80 -29.28
C GLY A 198 -3.88 2.12 -27.78
N THR A 199 -2.86 2.82 -27.30
CA THR A 199 -2.69 3.13 -25.86
C THR A 199 -3.80 4.00 -25.28
N GLN A 200 -4.54 4.75 -26.10
CA GLN A 200 -5.71 5.54 -25.67
C GLN A 200 -6.85 4.67 -25.13
N TYR A 201 -6.83 3.36 -25.40
CA TYR A 201 -7.77 2.43 -24.80
C TYR A 201 -7.72 2.50 -23.27
N PHE A 202 -6.55 2.68 -22.66
CA PHE A 202 -6.47 2.63 -21.20
C PHE A 202 -6.98 3.91 -20.51
N GLU A 203 -7.18 4.99 -21.27
CA GLU A 203 -7.70 6.26 -20.72
C GLU A 203 -9.20 6.14 -20.39
N PRO A 204 -9.69 6.79 -19.31
CA PRO A 204 -8.99 7.79 -18.47
C PRO A 204 -8.25 7.20 -17.25
N SER A 205 -8.09 5.88 -17.14
CA SER A 205 -7.12 5.31 -16.19
C SER A 205 -5.70 5.65 -16.63
N LEU A 206 -4.77 5.78 -15.66
CA LEU A 206 -3.36 6.00 -15.96
C LEU A 206 -2.60 4.68 -16.18
N ALA A 207 -3.26 3.53 -16.02
CA ALA A 207 -2.65 2.22 -16.16
C ALA A 207 -2.23 1.94 -17.61
N ARG A 208 -1.09 1.29 -17.80
CA ARG A 208 -0.54 1.03 -19.14
C ARG A 208 0.05 -0.35 -19.24
N THR A 209 -0.01 -0.93 -20.41
CA THR A 209 0.80 -2.10 -20.76
C THR A 209 2.13 -1.66 -21.37
N SER A 210 3.23 -2.35 -21.05
CA SER A 210 4.57 -2.12 -21.62
C SER A 210 4.58 -1.98 -23.16
N SER A 211 3.73 -2.76 -23.85
CA SER A 211 3.68 -2.86 -25.31
C SER A 211 2.54 -2.08 -25.97
N GLY A 212 1.64 -1.51 -25.17
CA GLY A 212 0.38 -0.93 -25.62
C GLY A 212 -0.68 -1.95 -26.10
N ASN A 213 -0.40 -3.26 -26.01
CA ASN A 213 -1.30 -4.33 -26.45
C ASN A 213 -2.01 -5.00 -25.28
N PHE A 214 -3.05 -5.79 -25.55
CA PHE A 214 -3.74 -6.56 -24.53
C PHE A 214 -2.87 -7.70 -23.96
N ILE A 215 -3.10 -8.03 -22.69
CA ILE A 215 -2.51 -9.19 -22.01
C ILE A 215 -3.57 -10.30 -21.97
N PRO A 216 -3.25 -11.54 -22.39
CA PRO A 216 -4.21 -12.64 -22.35
C PRO A 216 -4.79 -12.87 -20.94
N ALA A 217 -6.12 -12.97 -20.82
CA ALA A 217 -6.78 -13.18 -19.53
C ALA A 217 -6.25 -14.40 -18.77
N LYS A 218 -5.98 -15.51 -19.47
CA LYS A 218 -5.40 -16.73 -18.89
C LYS A 218 -4.05 -16.50 -18.20
N THR A 219 -3.27 -15.54 -18.67
CA THR A 219 -1.97 -15.20 -18.09
C THR A 219 -2.17 -14.41 -16.79
N LEU A 220 -3.14 -13.49 -16.77
CA LEU A 220 -3.47 -12.71 -15.59
C LEU A 220 -4.17 -13.56 -14.50
N MET A 221 -4.98 -14.54 -14.89
CA MET A 221 -5.80 -15.35 -13.96
C MET A 221 -5.12 -16.65 -13.48
N ASN A 222 -3.79 -16.69 -13.43
CA ASN A 222 -3.05 -17.92 -13.14
C ASN A 222 -2.82 -18.17 -11.62
N ASP A 223 -3.80 -17.83 -10.77
CA ASP A 223 -3.66 -17.85 -9.31
C ASP A 223 -3.51 -19.28 -8.74
N GLU A 224 -4.21 -20.27 -9.31
CA GLU A 224 -4.09 -21.67 -8.89
C GLU A 224 -2.68 -22.23 -9.12
N TYR A 225 -1.97 -21.77 -10.16
CA TYR A 225 -0.57 -22.12 -10.39
C TYR A 225 0.34 -21.52 -9.28
N CYS A 226 0.07 -20.30 -8.83
CA CYS A 226 0.80 -19.67 -7.72
C CYS A 226 0.58 -20.41 -6.40
N LYS A 227 -0.68 -20.78 -6.12
CA LYS A 227 -1.12 -21.48 -4.89
C LYS A 227 -0.38 -22.78 -4.62
N GLU A 228 0.08 -23.49 -5.64
CA GLU A 228 0.85 -24.73 -5.45
C GLU A 228 2.15 -24.54 -4.66
N CYS A 229 2.75 -23.34 -4.69
CA CYS A 229 3.95 -22.99 -3.93
C CYS A 229 3.72 -21.90 -2.86
N HIS A 230 2.58 -21.19 -2.95
CA HIS A 230 2.21 -20.03 -2.13
C HIS A 230 0.80 -20.18 -1.53
N ALA A 231 0.56 -21.31 -0.87
CA ALA A 231 -0.77 -21.67 -0.38
C ALA A 231 -1.24 -20.75 0.75
N ASP A 232 -0.33 -20.35 1.65
CA ASP A 232 -0.68 -19.45 2.77
C ASP A 232 -0.96 -18.03 2.30
N ALA A 233 -0.21 -17.53 1.32
CA ALA A 233 -0.48 -16.24 0.67
C ALA A 233 -1.82 -16.27 -0.10
N HIS A 234 -2.06 -17.30 -0.91
CA HIS A 234 -3.33 -17.46 -1.64
C HIS A 234 -4.53 -17.50 -0.69
N LYS A 235 -4.42 -18.24 0.42
CA LYS A 235 -5.48 -18.33 1.44
C LYS A 235 -5.84 -16.98 2.06
N GLY A 236 -4.87 -16.08 2.21
CA GLY A 236 -5.13 -14.69 2.64
C GLY A 236 -5.80 -13.90 1.51
N TRP A 237 -5.22 -13.95 0.31
CA TRP A 237 -5.68 -13.20 -0.85
C TRP A 237 -7.11 -13.54 -1.27
N GLU A 238 -7.48 -14.84 -1.34
CA GLU A 238 -8.79 -15.31 -1.82
C GLU A 238 -9.96 -14.76 -0.98
N LYS A 239 -9.68 -14.29 0.24
CA LYS A 239 -10.68 -13.71 1.17
C LYS A 239 -10.54 -12.19 1.32
N SER A 240 -9.58 -11.58 0.62
CA SER A 240 -9.27 -10.17 0.73
C SER A 240 -10.22 -9.29 -0.11
N ALA A 241 -10.24 -8.00 0.20
CA ALA A 241 -10.92 -7.02 -0.63
C ALA A 241 -10.29 -6.85 -2.03
N HIS A 242 -9.03 -7.26 -2.22
CA HIS A 242 -8.38 -7.26 -3.54
C HIS A 242 -8.93 -8.35 -4.45
N HIS A 243 -9.15 -9.57 -3.94
CA HIS A 243 -9.84 -10.62 -4.69
C HIS A 243 -11.29 -10.20 -4.99
N PHE A 244 -11.97 -9.61 -4.00
CA PHE A 244 -13.34 -9.10 -4.14
C PHE A 244 -13.41 -7.63 -4.59
N SER A 245 -12.53 -7.22 -5.51
CA SER A 245 -12.50 -5.83 -6.02
C SER A 245 -13.36 -5.62 -7.27
N SER A 246 -13.66 -6.68 -8.02
CA SER A 246 -14.38 -6.61 -9.30
C SER A 246 -15.88 -6.89 -9.12
N PHE A 247 -16.57 -7.32 -10.19
CA PHE A 247 -18.02 -7.58 -10.21
C PHE A 247 -18.47 -8.68 -9.25
N ASN A 248 -17.53 -9.47 -8.72
CA ASN A 248 -17.74 -10.43 -7.63
C ASN A 248 -18.08 -9.79 -6.27
N ASN A 249 -18.14 -8.47 -6.16
CA ASN A 249 -18.49 -7.73 -4.95
C ASN A 249 -19.82 -6.99 -5.12
N PRO A 250 -20.88 -7.32 -4.37
CA PRO A 250 -22.20 -6.72 -4.57
C PRO A 250 -22.23 -5.21 -4.31
N ALA A 251 -21.36 -4.69 -3.44
CA ALA A 251 -21.26 -3.25 -3.23
C ALA A 251 -20.63 -2.55 -4.44
N TYR A 252 -19.54 -3.09 -4.97
CA TYR A 252 -18.91 -2.52 -6.18
C TYR A 252 -19.80 -2.68 -7.41
N LEU A 253 -20.42 -3.85 -7.59
CA LEU A 253 -21.29 -4.20 -8.72
C LEU A 253 -22.37 -3.14 -8.98
N VAL A 254 -23.04 -2.68 -7.93
CA VAL A 254 -24.08 -1.64 -8.04
C VAL A 254 -23.48 -0.30 -8.47
N SER A 255 -22.33 0.07 -7.92
CA SER A 255 -21.64 1.33 -8.22
C SER A 255 -21.14 1.37 -9.68
N ILE A 256 -20.54 0.29 -10.16
CA ILE A 256 -19.99 0.21 -11.52
C ILE A 256 -21.09 0.11 -12.58
N ARG A 257 -22.18 -0.63 -12.31
CA ARG A 257 -23.35 -0.68 -13.20
C ARG A 257 -24.00 0.69 -13.33
N GLU A 258 -24.18 1.41 -12.22
CA GLU A 258 -24.70 2.79 -12.25
C GLU A 258 -23.77 3.71 -13.05
N THR A 259 -22.46 3.67 -12.80
CA THR A 259 -21.47 4.49 -13.53
C THR A 259 -21.52 4.20 -15.03
N ARG A 260 -21.57 2.91 -15.43
CA ARG A 260 -21.68 2.50 -16.84
C ARG A 260 -22.99 2.97 -17.47
N ARG A 261 -24.11 2.86 -16.75
CA ARG A 261 -25.42 3.33 -17.21
C ARG A 261 -25.44 4.84 -17.43
N VAL A 262 -25.01 5.62 -16.44
CA VAL A 262 -24.95 7.08 -16.51
C VAL A 262 -24.00 7.55 -17.62
N ALA A 263 -22.81 6.94 -17.71
CA ALA A 263 -21.87 7.25 -18.79
C ALA A 263 -22.46 6.92 -20.17
N PHE A 264 -23.13 5.78 -20.32
CA PHE A 264 -23.75 5.39 -21.59
C PHE A 264 -24.92 6.31 -21.97
N GLU A 265 -25.82 6.63 -21.04
CA GLU A 265 -26.93 7.57 -21.29
C GLU A 265 -26.41 8.96 -21.69
N ARG A 266 -25.35 9.43 -21.03
CA ARG A 266 -24.77 10.76 -21.24
C ARG A 266 -23.90 10.87 -22.49
N ASP A 267 -23.01 9.90 -22.70
CA ASP A 267 -21.91 9.96 -23.67
C ASP A 267 -22.03 8.90 -24.79
N GLN A 268 -23.03 8.01 -24.74
CA GLN A 268 -23.18 6.85 -25.63
C GLN A 268 -21.93 5.94 -25.62
N SER A 269 -21.21 5.93 -24.50
CA SER A 269 -19.98 5.18 -24.30
C SER A 269 -19.78 4.85 -22.82
N VAL A 270 -19.22 3.67 -22.54
CA VAL A 270 -18.82 3.25 -21.18
C VAL A 270 -17.35 3.59 -20.88
N GLN A 271 -16.62 4.25 -21.78
CA GLN A 271 -15.19 4.54 -21.63
C GLN A 271 -14.84 5.21 -20.29
N ALA A 272 -15.71 6.09 -19.78
CA ALA A 272 -15.50 6.75 -18.49
C ALA A 272 -15.34 5.74 -17.33
N SER A 273 -15.96 4.55 -17.40
CA SER A 273 -15.83 3.52 -16.35
C SER A 273 -14.47 2.81 -16.36
N ARG A 274 -13.63 3.00 -17.38
CA ARG A 274 -12.24 2.49 -17.37
C ARG A 274 -11.40 3.11 -16.26
N TRP A 275 -11.79 4.30 -15.77
CA TRP A 275 -11.23 4.88 -14.55
C TRP A 275 -11.34 3.92 -13.35
N CYS A 276 -12.46 3.21 -13.19
CA CYS A 276 -12.61 2.18 -12.17
C CYS A 276 -11.74 0.95 -12.48
N ALA A 277 -11.75 0.55 -13.76
CA ALA A 277 -11.22 -0.73 -14.23
C ALA A 277 -9.71 -0.90 -13.97
N GLY A 278 -8.93 0.18 -14.01
CA GLY A 278 -7.49 0.13 -13.71
C GLY A 278 -7.19 -0.35 -12.28
N CYS A 279 -8.06 -0.04 -11.31
CA CYS A 279 -7.90 -0.44 -9.91
C CYS A 279 -8.74 -1.68 -9.54
N HIS A 280 -9.96 -1.80 -10.08
CA HIS A 280 -10.95 -2.80 -9.63
C HIS A 280 -11.09 -3.99 -10.59
N ASP A 281 -10.99 -3.76 -11.89
CA ASP A 281 -11.28 -4.76 -12.92
C ASP A 281 -10.08 -5.01 -13.87
N PRO A 282 -8.85 -5.19 -13.33
CA PRO A 282 -7.64 -5.20 -14.16
C PRO A 282 -7.64 -6.36 -15.18
N VAL A 283 -8.20 -7.51 -14.83
CA VAL A 283 -8.22 -8.67 -15.72
C VAL A 283 -9.10 -8.44 -16.97
N PRO A 284 -10.41 -8.11 -16.87
CA PRO A 284 -11.20 -7.79 -18.06
C PRO A 284 -10.67 -6.55 -18.76
N PHE A 285 -10.07 -5.59 -18.03
CA PHE A 285 -9.55 -4.36 -18.61
C PHE A 285 -8.35 -4.61 -19.53
N PHE A 286 -7.30 -5.27 -19.04
CA PHE A 286 -6.09 -5.53 -19.81
C PHE A 286 -6.24 -6.63 -20.86
N SER A 287 -7.27 -7.48 -20.75
CA SER A 287 -7.58 -8.48 -21.78
C SER A 287 -8.47 -7.95 -22.92
N GLY A 288 -9.03 -6.74 -22.77
CA GLY A 288 -9.95 -6.14 -23.74
C GLY A 288 -11.42 -6.54 -23.56
N ALA A 289 -11.73 -7.44 -22.62
CA ALA A 289 -13.10 -7.91 -22.40
C ALA A 289 -14.01 -6.85 -21.76
N PHE A 290 -13.45 -5.90 -21.00
CA PHE A 290 -14.23 -4.92 -20.21
C PHE A 290 -15.18 -4.02 -21.04
N ASP A 291 -14.80 -3.77 -22.28
CA ASP A 291 -15.56 -2.92 -23.21
C ASP A 291 -16.38 -3.71 -24.22
N ASP A 292 -16.39 -5.05 -24.12
CA ASP A 292 -17.30 -5.85 -24.93
C ASP A 292 -18.73 -5.35 -24.67
N PRO A 293 -19.47 -4.91 -25.70
CA PRO A 293 -20.87 -4.49 -25.55
C PRO A 293 -21.77 -5.61 -25.00
N GLN A 294 -21.33 -6.86 -25.13
CA GLN A 294 -21.99 -8.06 -24.60
C GLN A 294 -21.29 -8.61 -23.34
N PHE A 295 -20.44 -7.81 -22.68
CA PHE A 295 -19.73 -8.23 -21.48
C PHE A 295 -20.71 -8.71 -20.40
N ASP A 296 -20.63 -10.01 -20.09
CA ASP A 296 -21.41 -10.63 -19.02
C ASP A 296 -20.72 -10.39 -17.67
N ASP A 297 -21.20 -9.38 -16.94
CA ASP A 297 -20.66 -8.99 -15.63
C ASP A 297 -20.97 -9.98 -14.49
N VAL A 298 -21.70 -11.07 -14.79
CA VAL A 298 -22.03 -12.13 -13.84
C VAL A 298 -21.23 -13.40 -14.13
N ASN A 299 -21.31 -13.94 -15.35
CA ASN A 299 -20.76 -15.27 -15.67
C ASN A 299 -19.42 -15.23 -16.42
N HIS A 300 -18.99 -14.08 -16.94
CA HIS A 300 -17.70 -14.02 -17.63
C HIS A 300 -16.58 -14.25 -16.62
N ALA A 301 -15.67 -15.19 -16.89
CA ALA A 301 -14.65 -15.60 -15.92
C ALA A 301 -13.80 -14.43 -15.39
N THR A 302 -13.48 -13.46 -16.25
CA THR A 302 -12.70 -12.28 -15.85
C THR A 302 -13.46 -11.31 -14.94
N SER A 303 -14.81 -11.30 -14.97
CA SER A 303 -15.63 -10.45 -14.08
C SER A 303 -15.49 -10.86 -12.61
N GLN A 304 -15.08 -12.11 -12.37
CA GLN A 304 -14.96 -12.67 -11.03
C GLN A 304 -13.52 -12.70 -10.50
N ALA A 305 -12.55 -12.20 -11.28
CA ALA A 305 -11.13 -12.37 -10.98
C ALA A 305 -10.59 -11.38 -9.93
N GLY A 306 -11.10 -10.15 -9.92
CA GLY A 306 -10.55 -9.07 -9.07
C GLY A 306 -9.11 -8.71 -9.42
N ILE A 307 -8.37 -8.25 -8.42
CA ILE A 307 -6.92 -8.05 -8.48
C ILE A 307 -6.27 -9.40 -8.16
N THR A 308 -5.70 -10.04 -9.17
CA THR A 308 -5.04 -11.35 -9.07
C THR A 308 -3.61 -11.26 -8.55
N CYS A 309 -3.00 -12.39 -8.20
CA CYS A 309 -1.57 -12.47 -7.90
C CYS A 309 -0.75 -11.85 -9.03
N THR A 310 -1.09 -12.21 -10.27
CA THR A 310 -0.35 -11.76 -11.46
C THR A 310 -0.56 -10.28 -11.71
N THR A 311 -1.77 -9.74 -11.54
CA THR A 311 -2.00 -8.30 -11.73
C THR A 311 -1.06 -7.47 -10.86
N CYS A 312 -0.92 -7.80 -9.57
CA CYS A 312 0.02 -7.09 -8.68
C CYS A 312 1.47 -7.38 -9.04
N HIS A 313 1.85 -8.65 -9.15
CA HIS A 313 3.24 -9.06 -9.28
C HIS A 313 3.84 -8.88 -10.69
N ALA A 314 3.00 -8.63 -11.70
CA ALA A 314 3.42 -8.32 -13.07
C ALA A 314 3.62 -6.82 -13.32
N ILE A 315 3.30 -5.94 -12.35
CA ILE A 315 3.67 -4.52 -12.43
C ILE A 315 5.20 -4.41 -12.50
N THR A 316 5.68 -3.60 -13.44
CA THR A 316 7.10 -3.40 -13.73
C THR A 316 7.58 -2.01 -13.35
N GLU A 317 6.70 -1.01 -13.35
CA GLU A 317 7.04 0.39 -13.11
C GLU A 317 5.88 1.15 -12.45
N ILE A 318 6.22 2.14 -11.62
CA ILE A 318 5.30 3.14 -11.07
C ILE A 318 5.80 4.49 -11.55
N PRO A 319 5.23 5.06 -12.63
CA PRO A 319 5.73 6.31 -13.22
C PRO A 319 5.58 7.52 -12.29
N SER A 320 4.54 7.54 -11.45
CA SER A 320 4.32 8.63 -10.49
C SER A 320 3.38 8.24 -9.35
N VAL A 321 3.29 9.10 -8.33
CA VAL A 321 2.35 9.00 -7.21
C VAL A 321 1.04 9.78 -7.45
N ARG A 322 0.64 9.99 -8.72
CA ARG A 322 -0.64 10.64 -9.05
C ARG A 322 -1.86 9.77 -8.72
N GLY A 323 -1.67 8.44 -8.63
CA GLY A 323 -2.76 7.50 -8.39
C GLY A 323 -3.53 7.13 -9.65
N ASN A 324 -4.84 6.82 -9.56
CA ASN A 324 -5.68 6.41 -10.70
C ASN A 324 -5.11 5.24 -11.54
N ALA A 325 -4.51 4.28 -10.86
CA ALA A 325 -3.78 3.14 -11.41
C ALA A 325 -2.56 3.53 -12.27
N ASP A 326 -1.82 4.59 -11.92
CA ASP A 326 -0.59 4.96 -12.63
C ASP A 326 0.54 3.94 -12.40
N PHE A 327 0.46 2.83 -13.12
CA PHE A 327 1.46 1.76 -13.17
C PHE A 327 1.59 1.20 -14.58
N VAL A 328 2.75 0.60 -14.85
CA VAL A 328 3.00 -0.18 -16.06
C VAL A 328 2.99 -1.67 -15.71
N ILE A 329 2.18 -2.45 -16.42
CA ILE A 329 2.11 -3.91 -16.32
C ILE A 329 2.63 -4.55 -17.61
N ASP A 330 3.28 -5.71 -17.48
CA ASP A 330 3.79 -6.48 -18.62
C ASP A 330 3.27 -7.93 -18.58
N GLU A 331 3.24 -8.61 -19.73
CA GLU A 331 2.93 -10.05 -19.76
C GLU A 331 4.10 -10.84 -19.15
N PRO A 332 3.95 -11.45 -17.96
CA PRO A 332 5.05 -12.13 -17.29
C PRO A 332 5.55 -13.31 -18.13
N VAL A 333 6.87 -13.48 -18.16
CA VAL A 333 7.50 -14.60 -18.85
C VAL A 333 7.41 -15.84 -17.97
N HIS A 334 6.69 -16.85 -18.43
CA HIS A 334 6.59 -18.13 -17.72
C HIS A 334 7.66 -19.13 -18.17
N TYR A 335 7.97 -20.08 -17.28
CA TYR A 335 8.75 -21.27 -17.64
C TYR A 335 7.99 -22.12 -18.67
N PRO A 336 8.69 -22.90 -19.51
CA PRO A 336 8.06 -23.82 -20.44
C PRO A 336 7.03 -24.71 -19.75
N PHE A 337 5.91 -24.93 -20.44
CA PHE A 337 4.79 -25.78 -19.98
C PHE A 337 3.97 -25.25 -18.79
N ALA A 338 4.07 -23.97 -18.43
CA ALA A 338 3.27 -23.39 -17.34
C ALA A 338 1.74 -23.54 -17.54
N PHE A 339 1.28 -23.51 -18.79
CA PHE A 339 -0.14 -23.68 -19.16
C PHE A 339 -0.43 -25.05 -19.79
N SER A 340 0.44 -26.05 -19.60
CA SER A 340 0.23 -27.40 -20.16
C SER A 340 -0.81 -28.15 -19.34
N GLU A 341 -1.75 -28.84 -20.00
CA GLU A 341 -2.68 -29.77 -19.33
C GLU A 341 -2.03 -31.12 -19.01
N ASN A 342 -0.89 -31.43 -19.63
CA ASN A 342 -0.16 -32.68 -19.37
C ASN A 342 0.60 -32.61 -18.03
N GLU A 343 0.26 -33.52 -17.11
CA GLU A 343 0.83 -33.58 -15.75
C GLU A 343 2.36 -33.75 -15.73
N LEU A 344 2.92 -34.53 -16.66
CA LEU A 344 4.38 -34.72 -16.74
C LEU A 344 5.06 -33.41 -17.15
N LEU A 345 4.51 -32.68 -18.12
CA LEU A 345 5.06 -31.40 -18.56
C LEU A 345 4.91 -30.32 -17.49
N GLN A 346 3.78 -30.30 -16.76
CA GLN A 346 3.64 -29.45 -15.57
C GLN A 346 4.65 -29.81 -14.47
N TRP A 347 4.89 -31.10 -14.24
CA TRP A 347 5.90 -31.53 -13.28
C TRP A 347 7.30 -31.03 -13.70
N VAL A 348 7.63 -31.10 -14.99
CA VAL A 348 8.87 -30.53 -15.55
C VAL A 348 8.93 -29.02 -15.29
N ASN A 349 7.86 -28.28 -15.56
CA ASN A 349 7.77 -26.86 -15.28
C ASN A 349 8.09 -26.55 -13.80
N LYS A 350 7.44 -27.24 -12.87
CA LYS A 350 7.66 -27.09 -11.42
C LYS A 350 9.11 -27.35 -11.03
N GLN A 351 9.74 -28.38 -11.62
CA GLN A 351 11.16 -28.64 -11.37
C GLN A 351 12.05 -27.53 -11.95
N LEU A 352 11.73 -26.96 -13.11
CA LEU A 352 12.50 -25.85 -13.70
C LEU A 352 12.45 -24.60 -12.81
N VAL A 353 11.25 -24.24 -12.31
CA VAL A 353 11.08 -23.12 -11.35
C VAL A 353 11.91 -23.36 -10.10
N LYS A 354 11.79 -24.54 -9.49
CA LYS A 354 12.57 -24.91 -8.28
C LYS A 354 14.07 -24.97 -8.55
N ALA A 355 14.49 -25.42 -9.73
CA ALA A 355 15.89 -25.53 -10.11
C ALA A 355 16.54 -24.17 -10.37
N LYS A 356 15.79 -23.15 -10.79
CA LYS A 356 16.32 -21.79 -11.01
C LYS A 356 15.37 -20.68 -10.52
N PRO A 357 15.07 -20.58 -9.22
CA PRO A 357 14.02 -19.69 -8.71
C PRO A 357 14.33 -18.19 -8.86
N GLU A 358 15.57 -17.81 -9.17
CA GLU A 358 15.97 -16.41 -9.35
C GLU A 358 15.20 -15.72 -10.48
N PHE A 359 14.95 -16.42 -11.58
CA PHE A 359 14.19 -15.85 -12.70
C PHE A 359 12.71 -15.63 -12.32
N HIS A 360 12.11 -16.61 -11.62
CA HIS A 360 10.78 -16.44 -11.04
C HIS A 360 10.73 -15.24 -10.09
N LYS A 361 11.69 -15.11 -9.17
CA LYS A 361 11.78 -13.98 -8.24
C LYS A 361 11.90 -12.64 -8.97
N LYS A 362 12.78 -12.52 -9.98
CA LYS A 362 12.93 -11.28 -10.75
C LYS A 362 11.66 -10.92 -11.56
N THR A 363 10.94 -11.93 -12.04
CA THR A 363 9.70 -11.75 -12.81
C THR A 363 8.55 -11.25 -11.95
N PHE A 364 8.41 -11.76 -10.72
CA PHE A 364 7.24 -11.48 -9.87
C PHE A 364 7.52 -10.58 -8.65
N LEU A 365 8.78 -10.35 -8.27
CA LEU A 365 9.13 -9.57 -7.08
C LEU A 365 10.21 -8.53 -7.39
N LYS A 366 9.75 -7.32 -7.72
CA LYS A 366 10.58 -6.13 -7.96
C LYS A 366 10.65 -5.23 -6.71
N PRO A 367 11.69 -4.39 -6.55
CA PRO A 367 11.82 -3.47 -5.41
C PRO A 367 10.59 -2.59 -5.15
N LEU A 368 9.86 -2.20 -6.20
CA LEU A 368 8.63 -1.41 -6.08
C LEU A 368 7.59 -2.01 -5.13
N HIS A 369 7.49 -3.35 -5.01
CA HIS A 369 6.51 -3.99 -4.12
C HIS A 369 6.80 -3.75 -2.64
N GLN A 370 8.00 -3.28 -2.31
CA GLN A 370 8.41 -2.91 -0.96
C GLN A 370 8.25 -1.41 -0.69
N SER A 371 7.70 -0.63 -1.62
CA SER A 371 7.55 0.82 -1.48
C SER A 371 6.10 1.20 -1.25
N THR A 372 5.88 2.34 -0.58
CA THR A 372 4.53 2.84 -0.27
C THR A 372 3.86 3.44 -1.53
N GLU A 373 4.68 3.85 -2.51
CA GLU A 373 4.24 4.30 -3.84
C GLU A 373 3.49 3.21 -4.60
N PHE A 374 3.79 1.92 -4.36
CA PHE A 374 3.05 0.81 -4.97
C PHE A 374 1.57 0.86 -4.62
N CYS A 375 1.25 1.06 -3.33
CA CYS A 375 -0.12 1.22 -2.87
C CYS A 375 -0.75 2.52 -3.38
N SER A 376 0.05 3.58 -3.60
CA SER A 376 -0.45 4.88 -4.09
C SER A 376 -1.17 4.78 -5.42
N THR A 377 -0.79 3.82 -6.27
CA THR A 377 -1.38 3.62 -7.60
C THR A 377 -2.90 3.47 -7.52
N CYS A 378 -3.43 2.73 -6.54
CA CYS A 378 -4.87 2.55 -6.33
C CYS A 378 -5.42 3.32 -5.12
N HIS A 379 -4.59 3.64 -4.11
CA HIS A 379 -5.02 4.29 -2.86
C HIS A 379 -4.84 5.82 -2.83
N LYS A 380 -4.43 6.41 -3.96
CA LYS A 380 -4.58 7.83 -4.27
C LYS A 380 -5.43 7.95 -5.54
N VAL A 381 -6.45 8.81 -5.48
CA VAL A 381 -7.49 8.86 -6.50
C VAL A 381 -7.87 10.31 -6.77
N SER A 382 -8.09 10.60 -8.05
CA SER A 382 -8.70 11.84 -8.52
C SER A 382 -9.74 11.54 -9.58
N LEU A 383 -10.77 12.37 -9.66
CA LEU A 383 -11.87 12.21 -10.60
C LEU A 383 -11.59 13.10 -11.82
N PRO A 384 -11.44 12.51 -13.01
CA PRO A 384 -11.15 13.27 -14.22
C PRO A 384 -12.43 13.84 -14.84
N ILE A 385 -12.29 14.74 -15.81
CA ILE A 385 -13.43 15.40 -16.47
C ILE A 385 -14.25 14.42 -17.31
N GLU A 386 -13.62 13.37 -17.85
CA GLU A 386 -14.26 12.31 -18.61
C GLU A 386 -15.32 11.59 -17.77
N LEU A 387 -15.07 11.47 -16.46
CA LEU A 387 -15.98 10.86 -15.51
C LEU A 387 -17.05 11.86 -15.03
N THR A 388 -16.63 13.02 -14.52
CA THR A 388 -17.52 13.94 -13.79
C THR A 388 -18.21 14.98 -14.67
N LYS A 389 -17.66 15.27 -15.86
CA LYS A 389 -18.03 16.39 -16.75
C LYS A 389 -18.08 17.75 -16.05
N TYR A 390 -17.28 17.91 -14.98
CA TYR A 390 -17.24 19.14 -14.20
C TYR A 390 -15.91 19.86 -14.40
N LYS A 391 -14.83 19.21 -13.97
CA LYS A 391 -13.49 19.77 -13.95
C LYS A 391 -12.47 18.69 -14.32
N GLU A 392 -11.35 19.10 -14.91
CA GLU A 392 -10.21 18.23 -15.24
C GLU A 392 -9.66 17.42 -14.06
N PHE A 393 -9.86 17.92 -12.84
CA PHE A 393 -9.40 17.27 -11.62
C PHE A 393 -10.32 17.63 -10.46
N LEU A 394 -10.82 16.60 -9.78
CA LEU A 394 -11.35 16.68 -8.43
C LEU A 394 -10.63 15.67 -7.56
N ARG A 395 -10.26 16.04 -6.35
CA ARG A 395 -9.62 15.09 -5.43
C ARG A 395 -10.67 14.08 -4.95
N GLY A 396 -10.36 12.79 -5.16
CA GLY A 396 -11.10 11.68 -4.56
C GLY A 396 -10.41 11.20 -3.28
N GLN A 397 -10.43 9.88 -3.06
CA GLN A 397 -9.79 9.26 -1.90
C GLN A 397 -8.26 9.41 -1.96
N ASN A 398 -7.60 9.66 -0.83
CA ASN A 398 -6.16 9.93 -0.82
C ASN A 398 -5.44 9.44 0.45
N HIS A 399 -5.24 8.13 0.56
CA HIS A 399 -4.54 7.52 1.68
C HIS A 399 -3.05 7.78 1.65
N TYR A 400 -2.45 7.75 0.44
CA TYR A 400 -1.01 7.91 0.27
C TYR A 400 -0.54 9.23 0.85
N ASP A 401 -1.10 10.37 0.43
CA ASP A 401 -0.63 11.68 0.92
C ASP A 401 -0.94 11.84 2.41
N SER A 402 -2.09 11.32 2.87
CA SER A 402 -2.43 11.32 4.28
C SER A 402 -1.43 10.55 5.15
N PHE A 403 -0.93 9.43 4.65
CA PHE A 403 0.08 8.64 5.33
C PHE A 403 1.45 9.31 5.24
N PHE A 404 1.83 9.73 4.04
CA PHE A 404 3.10 10.38 3.75
C PHE A 404 3.27 11.69 4.53
N GLN A 405 2.19 12.43 4.80
CA GLN A 405 2.18 13.61 5.65
C GLN A 405 1.75 13.30 7.10
N SER A 406 2.08 12.13 7.63
CA SER A 406 1.82 11.78 9.03
C SER A 406 3.10 11.78 9.87
N GLY A 407 2.96 11.95 11.18
CA GLY A 407 4.07 11.72 12.12
C GLY A 407 4.55 10.27 12.12
N ILE A 408 3.69 9.32 11.73
CA ILE A 408 4.00 7.89 11.66
C ILE A 408 4.99 7.58 10.53
N SER A 409 4.79 8.19 9.35
CA SER A 409 5.74 8.08 8.23
C SER A 409 7.12 8.64 8.54
N GLY A 410 7.24 9.51 9.56
CA GLY A 410 8.48 10.20 9.88
C GLY A 410 8.79 11.39 8.98
N HIS A 411 7.84 11.84 8.15
CA HIS A 411 8.05 12.96 7.22
C HIS A 411 7.35 14.26 7.63
N ASN A 412 6.37 14.26 8.55
CA ASN A 412 5.61 15.47 8.90
C ASN A 412 6.13 16.18 10.16
N ILE A 413 6.78 17.35 9.99
CA ILE A 413 7.32 18.22 11.05
C ILE A 413 6.22 18.84 11.93
N ARG A 414 4.99 18.89 11.42
CA ARG A 414 3.87 19.61 12.03
C ARG A 414 3.05 18.72 12.98
N SER A 415 3.42 17.45 13.13
CA SER A 415 2.72 16.47 13.95
C SER A 415 2.66 16.88 15.42
N PHE A 416 1.52 16.63 16.07
CA PHE A 416 1.38 16.84 17.53
C PHE A 416 2.05 15.74 18.35
N TYR A 417 2.14 14.54 17.78
CA TYR A 417 2.77 13.38 18.40
C TYR A 417 3.65 12.67 17.37
N TYR A 418 4.79 12.16 17.85
CA TYR A 418 5.74 11.39 17.06
C TYR A 418 5.86 9.97 17.60
N PRO A 419 5.93 8.94 16.75
CA PRO A 419 6.15 7.57 17.20
C PRO A 419 7.60 7.41 17.70
N PRO A 420 7.90 6.43 18.56
CA PRO A 420 9.28 6.12 18.91
C PRO A 420 10.16 5.86 17.68
N ILE A 421 9.65 5.10 16.71
CA ILE A 421 10.29 4.79 15.42
C ILE A 421 9.26 5.02 14.32
N ALA A 422 9.66 5.66 13.22
CA ALA A 422 8.82 5.83 12.04
C ALA A 422 8.54 4.50 11.32
N ASP A 423 7.34 4.39 10.78
CA ASP A 423 6.98 3.35 9.83
C ASP A 423 6.71 3.99 8.47
N GLN A 424 7.58 3.72 7.50
CA GLN A 424 7.56 4.35 6.18
C GLN A 424 6.73 3.56 5.15
N ASN A 425 6.07 2.46 5.54
CA ASN A 425 5.51 1.53 4.56
C ASN A 425 4.14 0.96 4.96
N CYS A 426 3.13 1.17 4.11
CA CYS A 426 1.79 0.60 4.26
C CYS A 426 1.80 -0.91 4.52
N ASN A 427 2.76 -1.65 3.94
CA ASN A 427 2.87 -3.10 4.07
C ASN A 427 3.11 -3.56 5.52
N ARG A 428 3.70 -2.73 6.38
CA ARG A 428 3.98 -3.11 7.78
C ARG A 428 2.71 -3.23 8.60
N CYS A 429 1.72 -2.36 8.36
CA CYS A 429 0.42 -2.40 9.01
C CYS A 429 -0.58 -3.31 8.28
N HIS A 430 -0.66 -3.20 6.94
CA HIS A 430 -1.69 -3.87 6.15
C HIS A 430 -1.30 -5.26 5.65
N MET A 431 -0.01 -5.59 5.60
CA MET A 431 0.49 -6.93 5.26
C MET A 431 1.38 -7.50 6.38
N PRO A 432 0.82 -7.67 7.61
CA PRO A 432 1.61 -8.07 8.77
C PRO A 432 2.29 -9.42 8.54
N LEU A 433 3.41 -9.63 9.21
CA LEU A 433 4.17 -10.87 9.08
C LEU A 433 3.40 -12.06 9.68
N LYS A 434 3.31 -13.15 8.92
CA LYS A 434 2.61 -14.38 9.29
C LYS A 434 3.52 -15.59 9.09
N ALA A 435 3.59 -16.46 10.10
CA ALA A 435 4.34 -17.71 10.00
C ALA A 435 3.81 -18.57 8.85
N SER A 436 4.71 -19.12 8.04
CA SER A 436 4.34 -19.87 6.83
C SER A 436 5.44 -20.84 6.40
N ASN A 437 5.01 -21.92 5.74
CA ASN A 437 5.87 -22.89 5.08
C ASN A 437 5.90 -22.74 3.54
N ASP A 438 5.31 -21.66 3.02
CA ASP A 438 5.35 -21.34 1.58
C ASP A 438 6.80 -21.31 1.07
N PHE A 439 6.99 -21.68 -0.19
CA PHE A 439 8.34 -21.79 -0.78
C PHE A 439 9.11 -20.45 -0.76
N GLY A 440 8.38 -19.33 -0.74
CA GLY A 440 8.92 -17.98 -0.65
C GLY A 440 9.10 -17.42 0.77
N ALA A 441 8.80 -18.19 1.82
CA ALA A 441 8.91 -17.72 3.19
C ALA A 441 10.37 -17.45 3.60
N ALA A 442 10.58 -16.42 4.41
CA ALA A 442 11.90 -15.94 4.84
C ALA A 442 11.94 -15.62 6.33
N LEU A 443 13.14 -15.47 6.89
CA LEU A 443 13.33 -14.95 8.25
C LEU A 443 13.29 -13.42 8.19
N PHE A 444 12.30 -12.83 8.86
CA PHE A 444 12.11 -11.37 8.90
C PHE A 444 12.48 -10.76 10.25
N ASP A 445 12.63 -11.57 11.29
CA ASP A 445 12.94 -11.15 12.65
C ASP A 445 13.74 -12.23 13.41
N GLU A 446 14.06 -11.94 14.67
CA GLU A 446 14.87 -12.80 15.54
C GLU A 446 14.13 -14.05 16.04
N SER A 447 12.85 -14.25 15.66
CA SER A 447 12.08 -15.41 16.10
C SER A 447 12.54 -16.73 15.49
N ASN A 448 13.44 -16.69 14.49
CA ASN A 448 13.89 -17.85 13.71
C ASN A 448 12.76 -18.65 13.03
N LEU A 449 11.56 -18.05 12.92
CA LEU A 449 10.44 -18.62 12.18
C LEU A 449 10.40 -18.07 10.75
N LEU A 450 10.14 -18.95 9.78
CA LEU A 450 9.86 -18.54 8.42
C LEU A 450 8.49 -17.85 8.36
N LYS A 451 8.44 -16.68 7.73
CA LYS A 451 7.24 -15.86 7.60
C LYS A 451 7.06 -15.38 6.16
N ILE A 452 5.84 -14.95 5.87
CA ILE A 452 5.46 -14.19 4.68
C ILE A 452 4.76 -12.90 5.12
N HIS A 453 4.64 -11.94 4.22
CA HIS A 453 3.67 -10.86 4.38
C HIS A 453 2.26 -11.41 4.15
N ASP A 454 1.33 -11.17 5.07
CA ASP A 454 -0.04 -11.66 4.93
C ASP A 454 -0.78 -10.93 3.81
N HIS A 455 -1.34 -11.68 2.87
CA HIS A 455 -2.07 -11.16 1.72
C HIS A 455 -3.58 -11.06 1.98
N LEU A 456 -4.01 -11.09 3.25
CA LEU A 456 -5.36 -10.72 3.61
C LEU A 456 -5.63 -9.21 3.46
N PHE A 457 -4.58 -8.38 3.52
CA PHE A 457 -4.67 -6.91 3.47
C PHE A 457 -5.62 -6.37 4.55
N VAL A 458 -5.32 -6.67 5.82
CA VAL A 458 -6.22 -6.36 6.93
C VAL A 458 -6.52 -4.86 6.99
N GLY A 459 -7.80 -4.53 7.16
CA GLY A 459 -8.31 -3.17 7.34
C GLY A 459 -9.62 -3.18 8.13
N ALA A 460 -10.52 -2.24 7.84
CA ALA A 460 -11.83 -2.13 8.51
C ALA A 460 -12.99 -2.80 7.75
N ASN A 461 -12.75 -3.77 6.85
CA ASN A 461 -13.78 -4.27 5.92
C ASN A 461 -14.59 -5.47 6.44
N THR A 462 -15.23 -5.32 7.60
CA THR A 462 -16.08 -6.38 8.17
C THR A 462 -17.35 -6.63 7.38
N GLY A 463 -17.85 -5.63 6.64
CA GLY A 463 -19.04 -5.76 5.82
C GLY A 463 -18.88 -6.75 4.66
N LEU A 464 -17.78 -6.64 3.90
CA LEU A 464 -17.54 -7.56 2.79
C LEU A 464 -17.30 -9.00 3.26
N ALA A 465 -16.54 -9.17 4.35
CA ALA A 465 -16.33 -10.48 4.96
C ALA A 465 -17.65 -11.12 5.43
N TRP A 466 -18.58 -10.32 5.97
CA TRP A 466 -19.92 -10.78 6.33
C TRP A 466 -20.73 -11.19 5.10
N LEU A 467 -20.74 -10.36 4.05
CA LEU A 467 -21.45 -10.67 2.80
C LEU A 467 -20.94 -11.95 2.12
N LYS A 468 -19.67 -12.30 2.34
CA LYS A 468 -19.00 -13.50 1.82
C LYS A 468 -18.96 -14.68 2.79
N ASP A 469 -19.63 -14.57 3.94
CA ASP A 469 -19.68 -15.58 4.98
C ASP A 469 -18.32 -16.09 5.50
N ASN A 470 -17.45 -15.14 5.84
CA ASN A 470 -16.12 -15.41 6.40
C ASN A 470 -15.98 -14.86 7.83
N PRO A 471 -16.54 -15.53 8.86
CA PRO A 471 -16.52 -15.05 10.26
C PRO A 471 -15.11 -14.95 10.87
N GLU A 472 -14.15 -15.75 10.40
CA GLU A 472 -12.74 -15.63 10.79
C GLU A 472 -12.08 -14.36 10.26
N ILE A 473 -12.51 -13.86 9.10
CA ILE A 473 -11.99 -12.62 8.52
C ILE A 473 -12.63 -11.41 9.18
N ILE A 474 -13.90 -11.50 9.58
CA ILE A 474 -14.52 -10.50 10.45
C ILE A 474 -13.69 -10.34 11.74
N ARG A 475 -13.34 -11.45 12.40
CA ARG A 475 -12.51 -11.44 13.61
C ARG A 475 -11.13 -10.84 13.37
N ALA A 476 -10.45 -11.20 12.28
CA ALA A 476 -9.15 -10.60 11.94
C ALA A 476 -9.22 -9.07 11.77
N HIS A 477 -10.26 -8.57 11.11
CA HIS A 477 -10.51 -7.12 10.99
C HIS A 477 -10.87 -6.47 12.32
N GLN A 478 -11.68 -7.12 13.16
CA GLN A 478 -12.02 -6.63 14.50
C GLN A 478 -10.77 -6.53 15.38
N GLU A 479 -9.93 -7.57 15.41
CA GLU A 479 -8.66 -7.57 16.13
C GLU A 479 -7.74 -6.46 15.62
N PHE A 480 -7.67 -6.24 14.30
CA PHE A 480 -6.91 -5.13 13.73
C PHE A 480 -7.41 -3.76 14.21
N MET A 481 -8.74 -3.55 14.23
CA MET A 481 -9.33 -2.27 14.66
C MET A 481 -9.28 -2.03 16.17
N LYS A 482 -9.22 -3.09 16.99
CA LYS A 482 -9.10 -2.99 18.46
C LYS A 482 -7.67 -2.65 18.95
N LYS A 483 -6.65 -2.74 18.09
CA LYS A 483 -5.24 -2.47 18.44
C LYS A 483 -4.95 -0.97 18.50
N ASP A 484 -5.31 -0.30 19.59
CA ASP A 484 -4.91 1.08 19.90
C ASP A 484 -4.97 2.01 18.65
N VAL A 485 -6.08 1.98 17.92
CA VAL A 485 -6.32 2.79 16.71
C VAL A 485 -7.02 4.09 17.06
N ILE A 486 -7.97 4.01 17.99
CA ILE A 486 -8.81 5.14 18.41
C ILE A 486 -9.16 5.01 19.89
N ARG A 487 -9.36 6.14 20.54
CA ARG A 487 -9.78 6.26 21.94
C ARG A 487 -10.91 7.26 22.04
N LEU A 488 -11.82 7.02 22.98
CA LEU A 488 -12.88 7.92 23.39
C LEU A 488 -12.63 8.30 24.85
N ASP A 489 -12.78 9.57 25.19
CA ASP A 489 -12.55 10.10 26.55
C ASP A 489 -13.67 11.07 26.93
N LEU A 490 -14.38 10.75 28.01
CA LEU A 490 -15.28 11.65 28.74
C LEU A 490 -14.42 12.61 29.55
N PHE A 491 -14.12 13.75 28.92
CA PHE A 491 -13.07 14.66 29.33
C PHE A 491 -13.51 15.63 30.43
N GLY A 492 -14.66 16.27 30.27
CA GLY A 492 -15.07 17.40 31.10
C GLY A 492 -16.57 17.62 31.15
N ILE A 493 -17.02 18.48 32.06
CA ILE A 493 -18.40 18.97 32.12
C ILE A 493 -18.38 20.49 32.11
N ARG A 494 -19.27 21.11 31.34
CA ARG A 494 -19.54 22.55 31.44
C ARG A 494 -20.87 22.84 32.13
N GLU A 495 -20.86 23.83 33.01
CA GLU A 495 -22.04 24.28 33.77
C GLU A 495 -22.88 25.25 32.92
N GLY A 496 -23.85 24.72 32.18
CA GLY A 496 -24.74 25.48 31.29
C GLY A 496 -24.86 24.86 29.90
N THR A 497 -25.27 25.67 28.92
CA THR A 497 -25.58 25.23 27.55
C THR A 497 -24.64 25.79 26.48
N SER A 498 -23.58 26.51 26.88
CA SER A 498 -22.63 27.16 25.96
C SER A 498 -21.22 26.58 26.11
N VAL A 499 -20.47 26.53 25.01
CA VAL A 499 -19.03 26.17 25.01
C VAL A 499 -18.14 27.19 25.72
N ASP A 500 -18.68 28.36 26.07
CA ASP A 500 -18.01 29.37 26.90
C ASP A 500 -18.29 29.21 28.41
N ALA A 501 -19.20 28.30 28.78
CA ALA A 501 -19.54 28.05 30.19
C ALA A 501 -18.35 27.48 30.98
N ASN A 502 -18.42 27.60 32.31
CA ASN A 502 -17.37 27.13 33.22
C ASN A 502 -17.09 25.64 33.00
N LEU A 503 -15.82 25.28 32.78
CA LEU A 503 -15.40 23.91 32.50
C LEU A 503 -14.81 23.27 33.76
N ILE A 504 -15.38 22.15 34.16
CA ILE A 504 -14.84 21.25 35.19
C ILE A 504 -14.17 20.07 34.48
N ALA A 505 -12.85 20.08 34.46
CA ALA A 505 -12.04 19.07 33.78
C ALA A 505 -10.63 18.95 34.40
N PRO A 506 -9.92 17.83 34.18
CA PRO A 506 -10.46 16.60 33.60
C PRO A 506 -11.35 15.88 34.63
N LEU A 507 -12.35 15.13 34.14
CA LEU A 507 -13.11 14.23 35.00
C LEU A 507 -12.23 13.05 35.42
N ARG A 508 -12.21 12.69 36.71
CA ARG A 508 -11.38 11.63 37.34
C ARG A 508 -9.98 12.11 37.77
N PRO A 509 -9.52 11.77 38.99
CA PRO A 509 -10.18 10.87 39.96
C PRO A 509 -11.39 11.50 40.67
N THR A 510 -11.51 12.82 40.65
CA THR A 510 -12.67 13.54 41.18
C THR A 510 -13.67 13.87 40.07
N VAL A 511 -14.95 13.76 40.39
CA VAL A 511 -16.07 14.11 39.51
C VAL A 511 -16.92 15.19 40.18
N PRO A 512 -17.49 16.16 39.44
CA PRO A 512 -18.37 17.16 40.02
C PRO A 512 -19.71 16.55 40.47
N GLU A 513 -20.40 17.23 41.38
CA GLU A 513 -21.82 16.97 41.63
C GLU A 513 -22.67 17.69 40.59
N LEU A 514 -23.71 17.03 40.08
CA LEU A 514 -24.69 17.66 39.19
C LEU A 514 -25.93 18.05 39.98
N GLU A 515 -26.41 19.27 39.79
CA GLU A 515 -27.62 19.77 40.42
C GLU A 515 -28.86 19.39 39.59
N PRO A 516 -29.91 18.80 40.22
CA PRO A 516 -31.19 18.59 39.56
C PRO A 516 -31.79 19.90 39.04
N GLY A 517 -32.39 19.86 37.84
CA GLY A 517 -32.98 21.02 37.17
C GLY A 517 -32.00 21.87 36.34
N ASN A 518 -30.69 21.63 36.46
CA ASN A 518 -29.67 22.37 35.71
C ASN A 518 -29.29 21.69 34.38
N SER A 519 -28.82 22.51 33.44
CA SER A 519 -28.29 22.07 32.15
C SER A 519 -26.76 21.97 32.17
N TYR A 520 -26.21 20.95 31.53
CA TYR A 520 -24.77 20.73 31.41
C TYR A 520 -24.37 20.34 29.99
N LEU A 521 -23.13 20.66 29.62
CA LEU A 521 -22.48 20.06 28.45
C LEU A 521 -21.48 18.97 28.89
N ILE A 522 -21.63 17.78 28.35
CA ILE A 522 -20.66 16.69 28.45
C ILE A 522 -19.64 16.88 27.33
N GLU A 523 -18.38 17.09 27.71
CA GLU A 523 -17.26 17.30 26.81
C GLU A 523 -16.54 15.97 26.55
N MET A 524 -16.50 15.55 25.29
CA MET A 524 -15.84 14.33 24.85
C MET A 524 -14.71 14.58 23.88
N VAL A 525 -13.73 13.69 23.87
CA VAL A 525 -12.61 13.69 22.92
C VAL A 525 -12.54 12.35 22.21
N ILE A 526 -12.56 12.39 20.88
CA ILE A 526 -12.20 11.26 20.03
C ILE A 526 -10.74 11.45 19.60
N ARG A 527 -9.88 10.45 19.85
CA ARG A 527 -8.45 10.55 19.62
C ARG A 527 -7.97 9.38 18.78
N THR A 528 -7.42 9.64 17.59
CA THR A 528 -6.68 8.60 16.83
C THR A 528 -5.42 8.22 17.60
N LEU A 529 -4.84 7.04 17.42
CA LEU A 529 -3.68 6.64 18.22
C LEU A 529 -2.49 6.33 17.29
N ARG A 530 -1.34 6.06 17.88
CA ARG A 530 -0.05 6.05 17.16
C ARG A 530 0.06 4.94 16.12
N GLU A 531 -0.82 3.95 16.16
CA GLU A 531 -0.86 2.88 15.14
C GLU A 531 -1.56 3.32 13.85
N LEU A 532 -2.26 4.47 13.84
CA LEU A 532 -2.96 4.96 12.66
C LEU A 532 -2.13 6.01 11.92
N GLY A 533 -1.55 5.59 10.79
CA GLY A 533 -0.73 6.44 9.95
C GLY A 533 -1.48 7.41 9.01
N HIS A 534 -2.80 7.28 8.85
CA HIS A 534 -3.58 8.11 7.92
C HIS A 534 -4.89 8.60 8.57
N HIS A 535 -5.75 9.33 7.84
CA HIS A 535 -7.00 9.83 8.40
C HIS A 535 -7.94 8.69 8.86
N PHE A 536 -8.68 8.94 9.93
CA PHE A 536 -9.77 8.13 10.42
C PHE A 536 -11.13 8.80 10.12
N THR A 537 -12.05 8.22 9.36
CA THR A 537 -11.81 7.11 8.45
C THR A 537 -11.27 7.56 7.12
N GLN A 538 -10.90 6.61 6.29
CA GLN A 538 -10.47 6.87 4.94
C GLN A 538 -11.00 5.79 3.99
N GLY A 539 -10.84 6.05 2.69
CA GLY A 539 -11.43 5.27 1.62
C GLY A 539 -12.86 5.70 1.45
N THR A 540 -13.79 4.80 1.70
CA THR A 540 -15.21 5.02 1.44
C THR A 540 -15.88 5.73 2.61
N THR A 541 -15.42 6.95 2.90
CA THR A 541 -15.84 7.77 4.06
C THR A 541 -17.26 8.29 3.97
N ASP A 542 -17.84 8.21 2.78
CA ASP A 542 -19.22 8.56 2.45
C ASP A 542 -20.23 7.48 2.88
N SER A 543 -19.79 6.22 2.96
CA SER A 543 -20.64 5.04 3.16
C SER A 543 -20.25 4.18 4.35
N ASN A 544 -19.05 4.37 4.92
CA ASN A 544 -18.74 3.88 6.26
C ASN A 544 -19.62 4.64 7.26
N GLU A 545 -20.26 3.93 8.19
CA GLU A 545 -21.13 4.51 9.21
C GLU A 545 -20.47 4.42 10.58
N ILE A 546 -20.13 5.57 11.14
CA ILE A 546 -19.30 5.67 12.35
C ILE A 546 -19.89 6.78 13.18
N TRP A 547 -20.31 6.44 14.38
CA TRP A 547 -21.08 7.36 15.20
C TRP A 547 -20.78 7.16 16.68
N ILE A 548 -21.00 8.23 17.43
CA ILE A 548 -21.04 8.13 18.88
C ILE A 548 -22.46 7.74 19.30
N GLU A 549 -22.56 6.66 20.07
CA GLU A 549 -23.71 6.39 20.91
C GLU A 549 -23.40 6.83 22.34
N ILE A 550 -24.26 7.64 22.93
CA ILE A 550 -24.14 8.09 24.32
C ILE A 550 -25.47 7.87 25.03
N VAL A 551 -25.41 7.20 26.17
CA VAL A 551 -26.55 6.86 27.02
C VAL A 551 -26.28 7.41 28.41
N VAL A 552 -27.23 8.18 28.93
CA VAL A 552 -27.18 8.77 30.28
C VAL A 552 -28.31 8.18 31.11
N LYS A 553 -27.97 7.57 32.25
CA LYS A 553 -28.89 6.82 33.11
C LYS A 553 -28.87 7.35 34.54
N SER A 554 -30.01 7.29 35.22
CA SER A 554 -30.11 7.36 36.68
C SER A 554 -30.79 6.08 37.15
N GLY A 555 -30.00 5.17 37.76
CA GLY A 555 -30.41 3.78 37.94
C GLY A 555 -30.71 3.09 36.61
N ASP A 556 -31.87 2.46 36.51
CA ASP A 556 -32.34 1.82 35.27
C ASP A 556 -33.04 2.81 34.31
N ARG A 557 -33.29 4.05 34.74
CA ARG A 557 -33.99 5.06 33.92
C ARG A 557 -33.00 5.76 32.99
N ILE A 558 -33.22 5.67 31.69
CA ILE A 558 -32.53 6.50 30.69
C ILE A 558 -33.08 7.93 30.79
N ILE A 559 -32.21 8.90 31.03
CA ILE A 559 -32.54 10.33 31.11
C ILE A 559 -31.97 11.12 29.92
N GLY A 560 -31.11 10.52 29.10
CA GLY A 560 -30.64 11.07 27.83
C GLY A 560 -30.04 9.99 26.92
N HIS A 561 -30.24 10.10 25.61
CA HIS A 561 -29.74 9.15 24.61
C HIS A 561 -29.51 9.81 23.25
N SER A 562 -28.40 9.48 22.59
CA SER A 562 -28.12 9.77 21.19
C SER A 562 -27.38 8.59 20.56
N GLY A 563 -27.53 8.37 19.25
CA GLY A 563 -26.83 7.29 18.54
C GLY A 563 -27.46 5.91 18.64
N GLY A 564 -28.72 5.83 19.05
CA GLY A 564 -29.49 4.59 19.00
C GLY A 564 -29.91 4.21 17.57
N LEU A 565 -30.50 3.02 17.43
CA LEU A 565 -31.02 2.48 16.18
C LEU A 565 -32.55 2.51 16.15
N ASP A 566 -33.13 2.86 15.01
CA ASP A 566 -34.58 2.74 14.80
C ASP A 566 -34.99 1.28 14.50
N GLU A 567 -36.29 1.04 14.35
CA GLU A 567 -36.86 -0.28 13.98
C GLU A 567 -36.27 -0.84 12.67
N LYS A 568 -35.74 0.02 11.79
CA LYS A 568 -35.09 -0.34 10.52
C LYS A 568 -33.58 -0.50 10.64
N ARG A 569 -33.03 -0.47 11.86
CA ARG A 569 -31.58 -0.52 12.17
C ARG A 569 -30.80 0.65 11.58
N ARG A 570 -31.44 1.80 11.33
CA ARG A 570 -30.80 3.06 10.92
C ARG A 570 -30.36 3.82 12.16
N VAL A 571 -29.17 4.38 12.12
CA VAL A 571 -28.65 5.23 13.21
C VAL A 571 -29.44 6.55 13.23
N ASP A 572 -29.73 7.05 14.42
CA ASP A 572 -30.29 8.38 14.63
C ASP A 572 -29.48 9.44 13.86
N PRO A 573 -30.07 10.11 12.85
CA PRO A 573 -29.33 11.01 11.96
C PRO A 573 -28.80 12.26 12.65
N TRP A 574 -29.29 12.58 13.85
CA TRP A 574 -28.82 13.70 14.66
C TRP A 574 -27.66 13.33 15.58
N SER A 575 -27.09 12.14 15.44
CA SER A 575 -25.90 11.72 16.18
C SER A 575 -24.63 12.36 15.63
N HIS A 576 -23.57 12.38 16.43
CA HIS A 576 -22.26 12.75 15.93
C HIS A 576 -21.67 11.65 15.04
N PHE A 577 -21.56 11.91 13.73
CA PHE A 577 -20.91 11.00 12.77
C PHE A 577 -19.47 11.41 12.46
N VAL A 578 -18.57 10.42 12.45
CA VAL A 578 -17.16 10.56 12.04
C VAL A 578 -17.02 10.11 10.58
N ASN A 579 -17.56 10.92 9.65
CA ASN A 579 -17.66 10.61 8.23
C ASN A 579 -17.47 11.85 7.32
N THR A 580 -17.60 11.65 6.01
CA THR A 580 -17.67 12.74 5.04
C THR A 580 -19.07 12.78 4.42
N PHE A 581 -19.80 13.88 4.58
CA PHE A 581 -21.09 14.07 3.92
C PHE A 581 -20.88 14.67 2.53
N MET A 582 -20.63 13.80 1.55
CA MET A 582 -20.34 14.19 0.17
C MET A 582 -21.61 14.53 -0.61
N LEU A 583 -21.57 15.59 -1.42
CA LEU A 583 -22.69 16.06 -2.23
C LEU A 583 -22.42 15.92 -3.74
N ASP A 584 -23.51 15.77 -4.49
CA ASP A 584 -23.56 16.08 -5.92
C ASP A 584 -23.78 17.58 -6.18
N ARG A 585 -23.91 17.96 -7.46
CA ARG A 585 -24.08 19.37 -7.88
C ARG A 585 -25.43 19.96 -7.48
N GLU A 586 -26.41 19.12 -7.24
CA GLU A 586 -27.78 19.46 -6.86
C GLU A 586 -27.96 19.51 -5.34
N GLY A 587 -26.92 19.17 -4.56
CA GLY A 587 -26.95 19.13 -3.11
C GLY A 587 -27.56 17.86 -2.53
N ASN A 588 -27.65 16.78 -3.31
CA ASN A 588 -28.01 15.45 -2.79
C ASN A 588 -26.77 14.76 -2.23
N ARG A 589 -26.96 13.98 -1.17
CA ARG A 589 -25.91 13.11 -0.62
C ARG A 589 -25.51 12.05 -1.65
N ILE A 590 -24.21 11.84 -1.83
CA ILE A 590 -23.67 10.66 -2.52
C ILE A 590 -23.96 9.43 -1.64
N ASP A 591 -24.90 8.59 -2.08
CA ASP A 591 -25.47 7.48 -1.30
C ASP A 591 -25.22 6.09 -1.90
N ARG A 592 -24.73 6.05 -3.14
CA ARG A 592 -24.54 4.83 -3.94
C ARG A 592 -23.11 4.66 -4.47
N ARG A 593 -22.16 5.44 -3.93
CA ARG A 593 -20.76 5.53 -4.38
C ARG A 593 -20.62 5.85 -5.88
N ASN A 594 -21.55 6.67 -6.39
CA ASN A 594 -21.54 7.23 -7.72
C ASN A 594 -20.42 8.28 -7.86
N ALA A 595 -19.21 7.81 -8.16
CA ALA A 595 -18.02 8.66 -8.29
C ALA A 595 -18.17 9.75 -9.36
N GLN A 596 -18.99 9.49 -10.40
CA GLN A 596 -19.28 10.45 -11.47
C GLN A 596 -20.04 11.70 -11.03
N ASP A 597 -20.75 11.63 -9.90
CA ASP A 597 -21.57 12.75 -9.41
C ASP A 597 -20.90 13.48 -8.23
N ILE A 598 -19.79 12.97 -7.69
CA ILE A 598 -19.05 13.61 -6.60
C ILE A 598 -18.67 15.05 -6.99
N PHE A 599 -19.02 15.99 -6.11
CA PHE A 599 -18.80 17.40 -6.36
C PHE A 599 -18.10 18.11 -5.19
N THR A 600 -18.70 18.10 -3.99
CA THR A 600 -18.15 18.83 -2.84
C THR A 600 -18.68 18.27 -1.52
N PRO A 601 -17.92 18.27 -0.41
CA PRO A 601 -18.44 17.89 0.89
C PRO A 601 -19.28 19.01 1.51
N LEU A 602 -20.38 18.66 2.18
CA LEU A 602 -21.05 19.55 3.14
C LEU A 602 -20.18 19.74 4.39
N TYR A 603 -19.64 18.63 4.91
CA TYR A 603 -18.66 18.60 5.99
C TYR A 603 -17.76 17.36 5.85
N SER A 604 -16.62 17.39 6.53
CA SER A 604 -15.79 16.20 6.77
C SER A 604 -15.35 16.18 8.23
N HIS A 605 -15.76 15.14 8.96
CA HIS A 605 -15.35 14.86 10.34
C HIS A 605 -14.28 13.77 10.40
N GLN A 606 -13.47 13.64 9.36
CA GLN A 606 -12.31 12.77 9.41
C GLN A 606 -11.28 13.33 10.40
N ILE A 607 -10.67 12.45 11.19
CA ILE A 607 -9.68 12.78 12.20
C ILE A 607 -8.29 12.42 11.65
N GLY A 608 -7.37 13.37 11.62
CA GLY A 608 -6.01 13.15 11.12
C GLY A 608 -5.19 12.18 12.00
N PRO A 609 -4.08 11.63 11.48
CA PRO A 609 -3.19 10.76 12.22
C PRO A 609 -2.54 11.53 13.37
N GLY A 610 -2.59 10.97 14.59
CA GLY A 610 -2.02 11.67 15.75
C GLY A 610 -2.79 12.94 16.16
N THR A 611 -4.04 13.11 15.73
CA THR A 611 -4.90 14.26 16.10
C THR A 611 -6.15 13.84 16.88
N ALA A 612 -6.93 14.82 17.33
CA ALA A 612 -8.14 14.62 18.13
C ALA A 612 -9.31 15.48 17.60
N GLN A 613 -10.53 15.14 18.02
CA GLN A 613 -11.75 15.90 17.78
C GLN A 613 -12.53 16.04 19.09
N SER A 614 -13.02 17.25 19.39
CA SER A 614 -13.91 17.52 20.53
C SER A 614 -15.39 17.45 20.13
N VAL A 615 -16.24 16.89 21.00
CA VAL A 615 -17.68 16.72 20.78
C VAL A 615 -18.44 17.15 22.05
N HIS A 616 -19.54 17.90 21.88
CA HIS A 616 -20.33 18.48 22.98
C HIS A 616 -21.73 17.88 22.98
N TYR A 617 -22.15 17.29 24.09
CA TYR A 617 -23.53 16.82 24.28
C TYR A 617 -24.21 17.58 25.40
N ARG A 618 -25.43 18.07 25.16
CA ARG A 618 -26.24 18.72 26.19
C ARG A 618 -27.11 17.70 26.90
N ILE A 619 -27.19 17.82 28.23
CA ILE A 619 -28.15 17.15 29.09
C ILE A 619 -28.78 18.16 30.04
N ASP A 620 -30.11 18.12 30.18
CA ASP A 620 -30.83 18.78 31.26
C ASP A 620 -31.11 17.72 32.35
N VAL A 621 -30.55 17.91 33.54
CA VAL A 621 -30.71 16.95 34.64
C VAL A 621 -32.14 17.06 35.18
N PRO A 622 -32.95 15.99 35.15
CA PRO A 622 -34.32 16.07 35.67
C PRO A 622 -34.36 16.43 37.16
N GLU A 623 -35.41 17.16 37.59
CA GLU A 623 -35.61 17.53 38.99
C GLU A 623 -35.84 16.32 39.91
N ASP A 624 -36.35 15.21 39.35
CA ASP A 624 -36.75 13.99 40.05
C ASP A 624 -35.68 12.89 40.01
N VAL A 625 -34.41 13.25 39.82
CA VAL A 625 -33.29 12.30 39.87
C VAL A 625 -33.03 11.88 41.31
N GLU A 626 -33.14 10.58 41.60
CA GLU A 626 -32.96 10.00 42.93
C GLU A 626 -31.72 9.09 43.05
N GLN A 627 -30.95 8.93 41.97
CA GLN A 627 -29.74 8.10 41.93
C GLN A 627 -28.62 8.79 41.14
N PRO A 628 -27.33 8.42 41.38
CA PRO A 628 -26.21 8.92 40.59
C PRO A 628 -26.41 8.75 39.09
N ILE A 629 -25.80 9.64 38.32
CA ILE A 629 -25.92 9.67 36.87
C ILE A 629 -24.77 8.89 36.24
N GLU A 630 -25.07 7.81 35.54
CA GLU A 630 -24.12 7.06 34.73
C GLU A 630 -24.15 7.57 33.28
N VAL A 631 -23.00 8.00 32.76
CA VAL A 631 -22.80 8.36 31.35
C VAL A 631 -21.96 7.28 30.69
N ILE A 632 -22.48 6.67 29.63
CA ILE A 632 -21.80 5.66 28.84
C ILE A 632 -21.69 6.16 27.41
N ALA A 633 -20.47 6.29 26.89
CA ALA A 633 -20.23 6.72 25.52
C ALA A 633 -19.45 5.63 24.75
N ARG A 634 -19.88 5.35 23.52
CA ARG A 634 -19.31 4.34 22.62
C ARG A 634 -19.11 4.92 21.24
N LEU A 635 -17.96 4.66 20.63
CA LEU A 635 -17.72 4.93 19.23
C LEU A 635 -17.95 3.63 18.44
N HIS A 636 -19.00 3.60 17.63
CA HIS A 636 -19.37 2.43 16.82
C HIS A 636 -18.88 2.55 15.38
N TYR A 637 -18.69 1.41 14.74
CA TYR A 637 -18.34 1.27 13.33
C TYR A 637 -19.22 0.22 12.65
N ARG A 638 -19.81 0.58 11.52
CA ARG A 638 -20.47 -0.33 10.56
C ARG A 638 -19.97 -0.01 9.16
N LYS A 639 -19.51 -1.03 8.42
CA LYS A 639 -18.81 -0.84 7.14
C LYS A 639 -19.66 -0.15 6.06
N PHE A 640 -20.94 -0.47 5.98
CA PHE A 640 -21.87 0.12 5.03
C PHE A 640 -23.12 0.61 5.78
N ASP A 641 -23.47 1.87 5.56
CA ASP A 641 -24.70 2.44 6.13
C ASP A 641 -25.97 1.77 5.59
N SER A 642 -27.08 1.99 6.28
CA SER A 642 -28.35 1.35 5.94
C SER A 642 -28.96 1.83 4.62
N THR A 643 -28.70 3.08 4.20
CA THR A 643 -29.18 3.60 2.92
C THR A 643 -28.48 2.89 1.77
N TYR A 644 -27.15 2.75 1.86
CA TYR A 644 -26.37 2.09 0.83
C TYR A 644 -26.72 0.59 0.72
N MET A 645 -26.90 -0.09 1.86
CA MET A 645 -27.30 -1.49 1.86
C MET A 645 -28.71 -1.72 1.31
N ASP A 646 -29.65 -0.81 1.58
CA ASP A 646 -30.98 -0.85 0.98
C ASP A 646 -30.91 -0.70 -0.56
N ILE A 647 -30.10 0.25 -1.06
CA ILE A 647 -29.86 0.44 -2.50
C ILE A 647 -29.26 -0.83 -3.11
N ILE A 648 -28.26 -1.44 -2.47
CA ILE A 648 -27.69 -2.71 -2.94
C ILE A 648 -28.78 -3.77 -3.04
N SER A 649 -29.57 -3.95 -1.98
CA SER A 649 -30.61 -4.97 -1.94
C SER A 649 -31.63 -4.80 -3.08
N LYS A 650 -31.97 -3.57 -3.48
CA LYS A 650 -32.94 -3.27 -4.53
C LYS A 650 -32.36 -3.33 -5.94
N SER A 651 -31.05 -3.20 -6.09
CA SER A 651 -30.37 -3.10 -7.39
C SER A 651 -29.93 -4.45 -7.96
N LEU A 652 -29.88 -5.52 -7.16
CA LEU A 652 -29.49 -6.85 -7.61
C LEU A 652 -30.59 -7.50 -8.46
N LYS A 653 -30.17 -8.10 -9.57
CA LYS A 653 -30.99 -8.85 -10.52
C LYS A 653 -31.09 -10.33 -10.11
N PRO A 654 -32.10 -11.09 -10.61
CA PRO A 654 -32.26 -12.51 -10.30
C PRO A 654 -31.04 -13.39 -10.64
N GLU A 655 -30.29 -13.03 -11.68
CA GLU A 655 -29.07 -13.71 -12.10
C GLU A 655 -27.84 -13.41 -11.23
N ASP A 656 -27.88 -12.34 -10.42
CA ASP A 656 -26.76 -11.98 -9.54
C ASP A 656 -26.66 -12.95 -8.36
N ALA A 657 -25.48 -12.99 -7.73
CA ALA A 657 -25.30 -13.74 -6.49
C ALA A 657 -26.28 -13.24 -5.40
N PRO A 658 -26.94 -14.14 -4.64
CA PRO A 658 -27.89 -13.74 -3.61
C PRO A 658 -27.20 -12.91 -2.53
N LEU A 659 -27.87 -11.83 -2.11
CA LEU A 659 -27.40 -11.01 -1.00
C LEU A 659 -27.67 -11.74 0.32
N ARG A 660 -26.61 -12.04 1.08
CA ARG A 660 -26.74 -12.66 2.40
C ARG A 660 -27.70 -11.84 3.28
N GLY A 661 -28.62 -12.52 3.97
CA GLY A 661 -29.59 -11.91 4.88
C GLY A 661 -30.78 -11.23 4.21
N LYS A 662 -30.90 -11.32 2.87
CA LYS A 662 -32.09 -10.85 2.16
C LYS A 662 -33.07 -12.00 1.97
N GLU A 663 -34.25 -11.89 2.59
CA GLU A 663 -35.36 -12.81 2.38
C GLU A 663 -36.30 -12.31 1.26
N PRO A 664 -36.83 -13.19 0.39
CA PRO A 664 -37.75 -12.79 -0.66
C PRO A 664 -39.04 -12.16 -0.12
N GLY A 665 -39.35 -10.94 -0.57
CA GLY A 665 -40.58 -10.23 -0.20
C GLY A 665 -40.50 -9.43 1.11
N GLU A 666 -39.38 -9.50 1.83
CA GLU A 666 -39.15 -8.74 3.06
C GLU A 666 -38.25 -7.50 2.81
N GLU A 667 -38.39 -6.48 3.66
CA GLU A 667 -37.51 -5.31 3.65
C GLU A 667 -36.10 -5.70 4.16
N TYR A 668 -35.05 -5.23 3.49
CA TYR A 668 -33.67 -5.55 3.88
C TYR A 668 -33.23 -4.70 5.09
N LEU A 669 -33.28 -5.29 6.28
CA LEU A 669 -32.77 -4.68 7.50
C LEU A 669 -31.26 -4.86 7.60
N ASN A 670 -30.48 -3.77 7.66
CA ASN A 670 -29.02 -3.82 7.58
C ASN A 670 -28.40 -4.75 8.67
N PRO A 671 -27.97 -5.97 8.29
CA PRO A 671 -27.57 -7.01 9.23
C PRO A 671 -26.07 -6.99 9.53
N LEU A 672 -25.34 -6.02 8.97
CA LEU A 672 -23.89 -5.96 9.09
C LEU A 672 -23.45 -5.77 10.55
N PRO A 673 -22.29 -6.34 10.92
CA PRO A 673 -21.77 -6.23 12.27
C PRO A 673 -21.48 -4.76 12.62
N ILE A 674 -21.99 -4.34 13.78
CA ILE A 674 -21.61 -3.09 14.45
C ILE A 674 -20.47 -3.41 15.39
N ILE A 675 -19.42 -2.59 15.40
CA ILE A 675 -18.22 -2.83 16.19
C ILE A 675 -17.97 -1.61 17.06
N THR A 676 -17.93 -1.81 18.38
CA THR A 676 -17.47 -0.80 19.33
C THR A 676 -15.96 -0.67 19.22
N LEU A 677 -15.49 0.47 18.70
CA LEU A 677 -14.07 0.78 18.56
C LEU A 677 -13.46 1.30 19.85
N ALA A 678 -14.21 2.11 20.59
CA ALA A 678 -13.82 2.65 21.89
C ALA A 678 -15.05 2.86 22.77
N GLU A 679 -14.89 2.73 24.08
CA GLU A 679 -15.92 2.96 25.09
C GLU A 679 -15.29 3.70 26.27
N ASP A 680 -16.05 4.64 26.84
CA ASP A 680 -15.75 5.24 28.14
C ASP A 680 -17.04 5.34 28.97
N ARG A 681 -16.90 5.21 30.29
CA ARG A 681 -18.02 5.26 31.25
C ARG A 681 -17.64 6.09 32.47
N ILE A 682 -18.60 6.85 32.99
CA ILE A 682 -18.42 7.59 34.24
C ILE A 682 -19.73 7.66 35.05
N VAL A 683 -19.62 7.57 36.36
CA VAL A 683 -20.72 7.75 37.33
C VAL A 683 -20.49 9.06 38.07
N ILE A 684 -21.49 9.92 38.04
CA ILE A 684 -21.44 11.30 38.53
C ILE A 684 -22.44 11.45 39.68
N PRO A 685 -22.00 11.95 40.86
CA PRO A 685 -22.90 12.22 41.97
C PRO A 685 -23.89 13.34 41.63
N VAL A 686 -25.01 13.33 42.33
CA VAL A 686 -26.06 14.35 42.21
C VAL A 686 -26.15 15.09 43.54
N ALA A 687 -26.18 16.42 43.46
CA ALA A 687 -26.21 17.27 44.65
C ALA A 687 -27.43 16.95 45.52
N GLY A 688 -27.22 16.77 46.82
CA GLY A 688 -28.28 16.42 47.77
C GLY A 688 -28.58 14.92 47.91
N LEU A 689 -27.91 14.05 47.14
CA LEU A 689 -28.01 12.59 47.29
C LEU A 689 -26.73 12.00 47.91
N GLU A 690 -26.87 11.30 49.04
CA GLU A 690 -25.80 10.47 49.57
C GLU A 690 -25.78 9.13 48.83
N SER A 691 -24.81 8.93 47.93
CA SER A 691 -24.66 7.68 47.18
C SER A 691 -23.20 7.29 47.06
N PRO A 692 -22.85 5.99 47.20
CA PRO A 692 -21.48 5.54 47.03
C PRO A 692 -21.07 5.70 45.56
N ILE A 693 -20.12 6.59 45.30
CA ILE A 693 -19.52 6.75 43.98
C ILE A 693 -18.33 5.80 43.87
N PRO A 694 -18.27 4.93 42.85
CA PRO A 694 -17.13 4.07 42.66
C PRO A 694 -15.87 4.90 42.42
N GLU A 695 -14.73 4.41 42.89
CA GLU A 695 -13.44 4.96 42.50
C GLU A 695 -13.28 4.81 40.99
N GLN A 696 -12.99 5.91 40.31
CA GLN A 696 -12.96 5.98 38.86
C GLN A 696 -11.69 6.72 38.48
N GLU A 697 -10.69 5.97 38.03
CA GLU A 697 -9.45 6.55 37.51
C GLU A 697 -9.41 6.49 35.99
N SER A 698 -8.74 7.47 35.38
CA SER A 698 -8.43 7.45 33.95
C SER A 698 -7.02 6.87 33.75
N SER A 699 -6.89 5.88 32.88
CA SER A 699 -5.58 5.35 32.46
C SER A 699 -4.80 6.33 31.57
N ILE A 700 -5.46 7.37 31.05
CA ILE A 700 -4.84 8.40 30.22
C ILE A 700 -4.19 9.45 31.13
N PRO A 701 -2.89 9.78 30.92
CA PRO A 701 -2.23 10.84 31.68
C PRO A 701 -2.95 12.19 31.57
N THR A 702 -3.10 12.89 32.69
CA THR A 702 -3.81 14.19 32.78
C THR A 702 -3.34 15.22 31.75
N TRP A 703 -2.03 15.39 31.59
CA TRP A 703 -1.48 16.32 30.60
C TRP A 703 -1.91 15.97 29.16
N GLN A 704 -2.03 14.67 28.87
CA GLN A 704 -2.38 14.19 27.54
C GLN A 704 -3.86 14.42 27.26
N ARG A 705 -4.74 14.24 28.25
CA ARG A 705 -6.17 14.54 28.13
C ARG A 705 -6.42 16.01 27.80
N TRP A 706 -5.76 16.91 28.53
CA TRP A 706 -5.79 18.35 28.21
C TRP A 706 -5.25 18.65 26.82
N ASN A 707 -4.14 18.02 26.43
CA ASN A 707 -3.55 18.26 25.12
C ASN A 707 -4.45 17.75 23.99
N ASP A 708 -5.06 16.57 24.14
CA ASP A 708 -5.98 16.01 23.14
C ASP A 708 -7.26 16.85 23.04
N TYR A 709 -7.81 17.33 24.17
CA TYR A 709 -8.92 18.28 24.17
C TYR A 709 -8.56 19.59 23.45
N GLY A 710 -7.42 20.18 23.77
CA GLY A 710 -6.92 21.40 23.12
C GLY A 710 -6.67 21.22 21.62
N ILE A 711 -6.15 20.06 21.18
CA ILE A 711 -5.98 19.73 19.76
C ILE A 711 -7.34 19.68 19.05
N GLY A 712 -8.34 19.03 19.66
CA GLY A 712 -9.70 18.97 19.11
C GLY A 712 -10.30 20.35 18.87
N MET A 713 -10.12 21.27 19.82
CA MET A 713 -10.55 22.66 19.71
C MET A 713 -9.77 23.46 18.66
N LEU A 714 -8.43 23.33 18.66
CA LEU A 714 -7.54 24.01 17.71
C LEU A 714 -7.88 23.64 16.25
N LEU A 715 -8.22 22.38 15.98
CA LEU A 715 -8.49 21.88 14.63
C LEU A 715 -9.88 22.22 14.09
N LYS A 716 -10.81 22.68 14.93
CA LYS A 716 -12.10 23.27 14.50
C LYS A 716 -11.97 24.69 13.93
N GLY A 717 -10.75 25.22 13.83
CA GLY A 717 -10.47 26.51 13.24
C GLY A 717 -10.62 27.65 14.25
N LYS A 718 -11.14 28.80 13.81
CA LYS A 718 -11.07 30.05 14.59
C LYS A 718 -12.09 30.15 15.74
N VAL A 719 -13.07 29.24 15.81
CA VAL A 719 -14.26 29.42 16.66
C VAL A 719 -14.01 29.02 18.11
N GLU A 720 -13.10 28.07 18.36
CA GLU A 720 -12.79 27.56 19.72
C GLU A 720 -11.31 27.76 20.11
N LEU A 721 -10.62 28.74 19.50
CA LEU A 721 -9.20 29.02 19.80
C LEU A 721 -8.97 29.43 21.26
N ARG A 722 -9.92 30.13 21.88
CA ARG A 722 -9.86 30.49 23.30
C ARG A 722 -9.86 29.25 24.20
N GLN A 723 -10.77 28.32 23.96
CA GLN A 723 -10.87 27.04 24.67
C GLN A 723 -9.60 26.21 24.45
N ALA A 724 -9.07 26.20 23.21
CA ALA A 724 -7.80 25.55 22.91
C ALA A 724 -6.63 26.14 23.73
N ALA A 725 -6.53 27.48 23.81
CA ALA A 725 -5.50 28.14 24.60
C ALA A 725 -5.58 27.76 26.09
N GLN A 726 -6.77 27.81 26.68
CA GLN A 726 -7.00 27.40 28.08
C GLN A 726 -6.59 25.95 28.33
N ALA A 727 -6.88 25.06 27.38
CA ALA A 727 -6.46 23.66 27.48
C ALA A 727 -4.93 23.53 27.45
N PHE A 728 -4.25 24.22 26.54
CA PHE A 728 -2.78 24.17 26.44
C PHE A 728 -2.05 24.88 27.59
N GLU A 729 -2.66 25.88 28.24
CA GLU A 729 -2.17 26.47 29.49
C GLU A 729 -2.14 25.42 30.62
N ASN A 730 -3.16 24.56 30.70
CA ASN A 730 -3.14 23.43 31.66
C ASN A 730 -2.05 22.40 31.32
N VAL A 731 -1.77 22.18 30.03
CA VAL A 731 -0.63 21.35 29.61
C VAL A 731 0.69 22.00 30.00
N GLU A 732 0.85 23.31 29.79
CA GLU A 732 2.04 24.06 30.20
C GLU A 732 2.24 24.00 31.73
N ALA A 733 1.17 24.16 32.51
CA ALA A 733 1.19 24.06 33.97
C ALA A 733 1.63 22.68 34.48
N SER A 734 1.47 21.62 33.69
CA SER A 734 1.98 20.28 33.98
C SER A 734 3.49 20.10 33.72
N GLY A 735 4.18 21.17 33.29
CA GLY A 735 5.62 21.16 32.99
C GLY A 735 5.98 20.56 31.62
N ARG A 736 5.00 20.38 30.74
CA ARG A 736 5.17 19.78 29.41
C ARG A 736 5.44 20.84 28.35
N TYR A 737 6.37 20.57 27.43
CA TYR A 737 6.66 21.47 26.30
C TYR A 737 5.48 21.58 25.32
N ASP A 738 4.62 20.56 25.25
CA ASP A 738 3.50 20.52 24.30
C ASP A 738 2.55 21.70 24.52
N GLY A 739 2.38 22.15 25.77
CA GLY A 739 1.56 23.31 26.13
C GLY A 739 2.01 24.60 25.43
N PRO A 740 3.19 25.15 25.75
CA PRO A 740 3.68 26.37 25.10
C PRO A 740 3.87 26.19 23.59
N LEU A 741 4.23 24.99 23.10
CA LEU A 741 4.35 24.74 21.67
C LEU A 741 3.00 24.83 20.94
N ASN A 742 1.92 24.30 21.53
CA ASN A 742 0.59 24.37 20.94
C ASN A 742 -0.09 25.72 21.18
N LEU A 743 0.23 26.43 22.27
CA LEU A 743 -0.11 27.85 22.43
C LEU A 743 0.49 28.69 21.30
N ALA A 744 1.72 28.44 20.88
CA ALA A 744 2.30 29.13 19.73
C ALA A 744 1.47 28.93 18.45
N ARG A 745 0.89 27.74 18.24
CA ARG A 745 -0.03 27.47 17.11
C ARG A 745 -1.33 28.25 17.24
N VAL A 746 -1.91 28.31 18.44
CA VAL A 746 -3.11 29.12 18.73
C VAL A 746 -2.83 30.59 18.43
N TYR A 747 -1.78 31.15 19.02
CA TYR A 747 -1.43 32.57 18.87
C TYR A 747 -1.06 32.92 17.42
N PHE A 748 -0.38 32.03 16.69
CA PHE A 748 -0.13 32.20 15.27
C PHE A 748 -1.46 32.27 14.47
N ASN A 749 -2.42 31.38 14.75
CA ASN A 749 -3.73 31.39 14.09
C ASN A 749 -4.57 32.65 14.42
N GLU A 750 -4.40 33.22 15.61
CA GLU A 750 -5.00 34.49 16.03
C GLU A 750 -4.27 35.72 15.46
N GLY A 751 -3.07 35.55 14.88
CA GLY A 751 -2.21 36.65 14.42
C GLY A 751 -1.43 37.36 15.54
N ARG A 752 -1.38 36.78 16.74
CA ARG A 752 -0.67 37.27 17.93
C ARG A 752 0.79 36.80 17.93
N LEU A 753 1.59 37.41 17.06
CA LEU A 753 2.92 36.90 16.72
C LEU A 753 3.92 37.01 17.88
N ASP A 754 3.87 38.07 18.67
CA ASP A 754 4.80 38.26 19.80
C ASP A 754 4.54 37.22 20.91
N GLU A 755 3.27 36.92 21.19
CA GLU A 755 2.92 35.83 22.10
C GLU A 755 3.30 34.46 21.53
N ALA A 756 3.21 34.27 20.20
CA ALA A 756 3.69 33.05 19.56
C ALA A 756 5.21 32.89 19.73
N VAL A 757 6.00 33.94 19.52
CA VAL A 757 7.46 33.93 19.79
C VAL A 757 7.74 33.61 21.26
N ALA A 758 7.04 34.28 22.18
CA ALA A 758 7.22 34.05 23.62
C ALA A 758 6.88 32.59 23.99
N ALA A 759 5.84 32.01 23.39
CA ALA A 759 5.45 30.63 23.63
C ALA A 759 6.48 29.64 23.07
N VAL A 760 7.01 29.86 21.85
CA VAL A 760 8.12 29.07 21.30
C VAL A 760 9.36 29.14 22.19
N ALA A 761 9.71 30.33 22.70
CA ALA A 761 10.83 30.51 23.61
C ALA A 761 10.63 29.68 24.90
N ARG A 762 9.44 29.73 25.52
CA ARG A 762 9.13 28.90 26.70
C ARG A 762 9.24 27.40 26.39
N ALA A 763 8.68 26.95 25.26
CA ALA A 763 8.80 25.55 24.84
C ALA A 763 10.27 25.10 24.67
N SER A 764 11.14 25.97 24.14
CA SER A 764 12.56 25.67 23.95
C SER A 764 13.36 25.47 25.24
N THR A 765 12.87 26.01 26.37
CA THR A 765 13.51 25.86 27.70
C THR A 765 13.13 24.56 28.41
N ALA A 766 12.14 23.81 27.91
CA ALA A 766 11.71 22.57 28.51
C ALA A 766 12.80 21.48 28.39
N ALA A 767 13.15 20.86 29.51
CA ALA A 767 14.22 19.86 29.57
C ALA A 767 13.73 18.41 29.61
N ASN A 768 12.54 18.14 30.17
CA ASN A 768 12.03 16.78 30.43
C ASN A 768 10.53 16.63 30.14
N PRO A 769 10.14 16.05 28.99
CA PRO A 769 11.00 15.80 27.83
C PRO A 769 11.44 17.10 27.18
N LYS A 770 12.56 17.04 26.45
CA LYS A 770 13.00 18.13 25.60
C LYS A 770 12.02 18.32 24.43
N ALA A 771 11.73 19.56 24.09
CA ALA A 771 10.93 19.89 22.91
C ALA A 771 11.65 19.45 21.62
N PRO A 772 10.95 18.92 20.61
CA PRO A 772 11.55 18.54 19.34
C PRO A 772 12.12 19.76 18.61
N ASN A 773 13.42 19.77 18.38
CA ASN A 773 14.11 20.90 17.74
C ASN A 773 13.53 21.23 16.36
N TRP A 774 13.12 20.22 15.57
CA TRP A 774 12.54 20.41 14.25
C TRP A 774 11.20 21.14 14.28
N THR A 775 10.30 20.79 15.23
CA THR A 775 9.02 21.48 15.37
C THR A 775 9.20 22.92 15.86
N LEU A 776 10.17 23.15 16.77
CA LEU A 776 10.53 24.49 17.23
C LEU A 776 11.10 25.34 16.09
N ALA A 777 11.98 24.77 15.27
CA ALA A 777 12.57 25.44 14.12
C ALA A 777 11.48 25.80 13.11
N TRP A 778 10.59 24.87 12.76
CA TRP A 778 9.45 25.15 11.88
C TRP A 778 8.54 26.27 12.43
N MET A 779 8.10 26.16 13.69
CA MET A 779 7.26 27.20 14.31
C MET A 779 7.96 28.57 14.33
N SER A 780 9.26 28.61 14.66
CA SER A 780 10.06 29.84 14.60
C SER A 780 10.13 30.38 13.17
N GLY A 781 10.30 29.51 12.18
CA GLY A 781 10.37 29.85 10.77
C GLY A 781 9.12 30.56 10.26
N ILE A 782 7.94 29.96 10.49
CA ILE A 782 6.67 30.54 10.03
C ILE A 782 6.31 31.84 10.77
N VAL A 783 6.63 31.95 12.07
CA VAL A 783 6.39 33.16 12.86
C VAL A 783 7.31 34.29 12.38
N ASN A 784 8.61 34.03 12.23
CA ASN A 784 9.58 35.00 11.72
C ASN A 784 9.20 35.48 10.31
N ARG A 785 8.75 34.58 9.44
CA ARG A 785 8.28 34.94 8.10
C ARG A 785 7.12 35.93 8.18
N GLN A 786 6.13 35.66 9.04
CA GLN A 786 4.96 36.52 9.21
C GLN A 786 5.31 37.89 9.83
N GLN A 787 6.35 37.96 10.68
CA GLN A 787 6.90 39.21 11.21
C GLN A 787 7.78 39.97 10.19
N GLY A 788 8.15 39.35 9.06
CA GLY A 788 9.02 39.93 8.04
C GLY A 788 10.53 39.72 8.28
N TYR A 789 10.90 38.91 9.28
CA TYR A 789 12.27 38.48 9.58
C TYR A 789 12.67 37.31 8.66
N LEU A 790 12.82 37.62 7.37
CA LEU A 790 12.95 36.60 6.32
C LEU A 790 14.27 35.82 6.37
N GLU A 791 15.38 36.40 6.85
CA GLU A 791 16.68 35.72 6.93
C GLU A 791 16.65 34.65 8.03
N GLU A 792 16.08 35.01 9.18
CA GLU A 792 15.82 34.14 10.31
C GLU A 792 14.81 33.06 9.93
N ALA A 793 13.76 33.42 9.19
CA ALA A 793 12.76 32.46 8.71
C ALA A 793 13.39 31.39 7.80
N ILE A 794 14.22 31.79 6.83
CA ILE A 794 14.95 30.86 5.96
C ILE A 794 15.82 29.92 6.79
N THR A 795 16.62 30.47 7.70
CA THR A 795 17.54 29.67 8.54
C THR A 795 16.78 28.62 9.36
N ASN A 796 15.67 29.02 9.96
CA ASN A 796 14.83 28.13 10.77
C ASN A 796 14.13 27.04 9.93
N LEU A 797 13.61 27.40 8.75
CA LEU A 797 12.96 26.43 7.85
C LEU A 797 13.96 25.45 7.22
N GLU A 798 15.15 25.93 6.84
CA GLU A 798 16.26 25.07 6.40
C GLU A 798 16.68 24.09 7.51
N SER A 799 16.82 24.57 8.75
CA SER A 799 17.12 23.73 9.91
C SER A 799 16.05 22.65 10.13
N ALA A 800 14.77 23.02 10.03
CA ALA A 800 13.66 22.07 10.20
C ALA A 800 13.65 20.95 9.14
N LEU A 801 14.01 21.26 7.89
CA LEU A 801 13.99 20.31 6.77
C LEU A 801 15.26 19.47 6.66
N TYR A 802 16.43 20.10 6.83
CA TYR A 802 17.71 19.55 6.36
C TYR A 802 18.69 19.19 7.47
N ASP A 803 18.50 19.67 8.69
CA ASP A 803 19.33 19.18 9.79
C ASP A 803 19.07 17.70 10.04
N ARG A 804 20.13 16.97 10.37
CA ARG A 804 20.10 15.54 10.68
C ARG A 804 20.70 15.30 12.04
N THR A 805 19.84 15.24 13.04
CA THR A 805 20.26 14.93 14.41
C THR A 805 20.40 13.41 14.62
N PRO A 806 21.22 12.95 15.57
CA PRO A 806 21.29 11.53 15.91
C PRO A 806 19.93 10.92 16.25
N GLU A 807 19.08 11.68 16.96
CA GLU A 807 17.72 11.26 17.29
C GLU A 807 16.88 11.00 16.04
N MET A 808 16.95 11.88 15.03
CA MET A 808 16.17 11.70 13.79
C MET A 808 16.63 10.46 13.03
N ILE A 809 17.93 10.20 12.98
CA ILE A 809 18.50 9.00 12.33
C ILE A 809 18.07 7.74 13.06
N GLU A 810 18.17 7.71 14.39
CA GLU A 810 17.78 6.57 15.22
C GLU A 810 16.27 6.24 15.09
N ARG A 811 15.44 7.28 15.00
CA ARG A 811 13.98 7.14 14.92
C ARG A 811 13.45 7.00 13.50
N GLY A 812 14.31 7.10 12.47
CA GLY A 812 13.93 6.97 11.07
C GLY A 812 13.16 8.16 10.49
N PHE A 813 13.38 9.37 11.02
CA PHE A 813 12.72 10.59 10.54
C PHE A 813 13.47 11.24 9.38
N ASP A 814 12.74 11.61 8.35
CA ASP A 814 13.22 12.36 7.19
C ASP A 814 12.25 13.50 6.86
N PHE A 815 12.47 14.63 7.52
CA PHE A 815 11.68 15.83 7.31
C PHE A 815 12.02 16.59 6.02
N SER A 816 13.06 16.19 5.28
CA SER A 816 13.33 16.81 3.97
C SER A 816 12.26 16.49 2.93
N GLN A 817 11.34 15.59 3.28
CA GLN A 817 10.19 15.17 2.49
C GLN A 817 8.87 15.86 2.92
N ASP A 818 8.88 16.78 3.89
CA ASP A 818 7.68 17.54 4.26
C ASP A 818 7.37 18.59 3.17
N TYR A 819 6.64 18.21 2.12
CA TYR A 819 6.32 19.12 1.03
C TYR A 819 5.50 20.34 1.45
N THR A 820 4.87 20.34 2.64
CA THR A 820 4.20 21.54 3.17
C THR A 820 5.24 22.56 3.62
N VAL A 821 6.23 22.12 4.39
CA VAL A 821 7.31 22.99 4.89
C VAL A 821 8.30 23.37 3.79
N ILE A 822 8.53 22.49 2.80
CA ILE A 822 9.27 22.84 1.57
C ILE A 822 8.58 24.01 0.84
N ASN A 823 7.26 23.98 0.73
CA ASN A 823 6.50 25.10 0.13
C ASN A 823 6.64 26.39 0.96
N GLU A 824 6.64 26.31 2.29
CA GLU A 824 6.87 27.47 3.17
C GLU A 824 8.27 28.07 2.96
N LEU A 825 9.31 27.23 2.87
CA LEU A 825 10.68 27.66 2.55
C LEU A 825 10.75 28.30 1.16
N ALA A 826 10.16 27.67 0.15
CA ALA A 826 10.12 28.16 -1.22
C ALA A 826 9.46 29.55 -1.32
N GLN A 827 8.34 29.74 -0.62
CA GLN A 827 7.66 31.03 -0.52
C GLN A 827 8.53 32.07 0.21
N THR A 828 9.25 31.68 1.27
CA THR A 828 10.13 32.58 2.01
C THR A 828 11.30 33.06 1.15
N TYR A 829 11.91 32.19 0.35
CA TYR A 829 12.90 32.61 -0.66
C TYR A 829 12.30 33.55 -1.70
N PHE A 830 11.07 33.32 -2.15
CA PHE A 830 10.40 34.21 -3.09
C PHE A 830 10.14 35.60 -2.48
N ASP A 831 9.71 35.66 -1.22
CA ASP A 831 9.53 36.92 -0.49
C ASP A 831 10.87 37.66 -0.31
N MET A 832 11.96 36.94 -0.06
CA MET A 832 13.32 37.49 -0.01
C MET A 832 13.77 38.06 -1.36
N ALA A 833 13.45 37.39 -2.46
CA ALA A 833 13.69 37.92 -3.80
C ALA A 833 12.92 39.24 -4.03
N LYS A 834 11.64 39.31 -3.60
CA LYS A 834 10.82 40.53 -3.74
C LYS A 834 11.35 41.72 -2.93
N ARG A 835 12.11 41.49 -1.86
CA ARG A 835 12.82 42.52 -1.07
C ARG A 835 14.03 43.09 -1.80
N ASN A 836 14.69 42.30 -2.64
CA ASN A 836 15.89 42.69 -3.39
C ASN A 836 15.52 43.26 -4.77
N ARG A 837 15.15 44.56 -4.81
CA ARG A 837 14.74 45.27 -6.04
C ARG A 837 15.86 46.14 -6.62
N GLY A 838 15.73 46.51 -7.90
CA GLY A 838 16.68 47.36 -8.63
C GLY A 838 17.77 46.58 -9.35
N GLU A 839 18.43 47.22 -10.32
CA GLU A 839 19.46 46.57 -11.15
C GLU A 839 20.68 46.14 -10.32
N GLU A 840 21.07 46.94 -9.32
CA GLU A 840 22.22 46.68 -8.44
C GLU A 840 22.09 45.38 -7.64
N ARG A 841 20.85 44.98 -7.30
CA ARG A 841 20.56 43.76 -6.50
C ARG A 841 20.00 42.62 -7.34
N ARG A 842 20.05 42.75 -8.66
CA ARG A 842 19.47 41.77 -9.58
C ARG A 842 20.06 40.37 -9.41
N SER A 843 21.37 40.26 -9.23
CA SER A 843 22.04 38.96 -9.02
C SER A 843 21.52 38.24 -7.78
N ILE A 844 21.42 38.95 -6.66
CA ILE A 844 20.89 38.43 -5.38
C ILE A 844 19.41 38.02 -5.56
N ARG A 845 18.62 38.85 -6.25
CA ARG A 845 17.22 38.53 -6.56
C ARG A 845 17.10 37.24 -7.35
N GLU A 846 17.88 37.11 -8.43
CA GLU A 846 17.87 35.92 -9.29
C GLU A 846 18.35 34.66 -8.56
N GLU A 847 19.30 34.77 -7.62
CA GLU A 847 19.73 33.67 -6.77
C GLU A 847 18.56 33.15 -5.91
N TYR A 848 17.86 34.03 -5.19
CA TYR A 848 16.72 33.64 -4.37
C TYR A 848 15.54 33.10 -5.20
N LEU A 849 15.31 33.64 -6.40
CA LEU A 849 14.33 33.07 -7.33
C LEU A 849 14.71 31.64 -7.73
N ARG A 850 15.99 31.34 -7.97
CA ARG A 850 16.46 29.98 -8.29
C ARG A 850 16.30 29.05 -7.10
N LYS A 851 16.65 29.49 -5.87
CA LYS A 851 16.40 28.72 -4.64
C LYS A 851 14.92 28.41 -4.46
N SER A 852 14.04 29.41 -4.62
CA SER A 852 12.58 29.24 -4.56
C SER A 852 12.08 28.24 -5.60
N ARG A 853 12.53 28.34 -6.85
CA ARG A 853 12.21 27.38 -7.92
C ARG A 853 12.62 25.96 -7.52
N ASP A 854 13.84 25.78 -7.05
CA ASP A 854 14.40 24.45 -6.76
C ASP A 854 13.61 23.79 -5.62
N GLU A 855 13.20 24.54 -4.59
CA GLU A 855 12.34 24.02 -3.53
C GLU A 855 10.93 23.66 -4.01
N PHE A 856 10.28 24.53 -4.81
CA PHE A 856 8.98 24.17 -5.38
C PHE A 856 9.06 22.93 -6.29
N GLN A 857 10.16 22.76 -7.03
CA GLN A 857 10.38 21.57 -7.85
C GLN A 857 10.55 20.31 -6.99
N LYS A 858 11.25 20.39 -5.85
CA LYS A 858 11.33 19.27 -4.89
C LYS A 858 9.95 18.88 -4.37
N ALA A 859 9.11 19.85 -4.00
CA ALA A 859 7.74 19.57 -3.57
C ALA A 859 6.93 18.84 -4.66
N LEU A 860 7.09 19.20 -5.94
CA LEU A 860 6.41 18.52 -7.06
C LEU A 860 6.94 17.12 -7.38
N LEU A 861 8.15 16.75 -6.93
CA LEU A 861 8.63 15.36 -7.02
C LEU A 861 7.90 14.45 -6.02
N LEU A 862 7.48 15.01 -4.89
CA LEU A 862 6.78 14.29 -3.81
C LEU A 862 5.25 14.31 -4.01
N ASP A 863 4.72 15.44 -4.45
CA ASP A 863 3.31 15.62 -4.80
C ASP A 863 3.16 16.36 -6.14
N PRO A 864 3.06 15.63 -7.27
CA PRO A 864 2.94 16.23 -8.60
C PRO A 864 1.66 17.05 -8.84
N GLU A 865 0.74 17.05 -7.86
CA GLU A 865 -0.56 17.71 -7.91
C GLU A 865 -0.62 18.93 -6.95
N ASN A 866 0.54 19.35 -6.41
CA ASN A 866 0.62 20.39 -5.39
C ASN A 866 0.27 21.78 -5.92
N VAL A 867 -0.93 22.26 -5.57
CA VAL A 867 -1.49 23.55 -6.02
C VAL A 867 -0.58 24.74 -5.67
N THR A 868 0.01 24.71 -4.47
CA THR A 868 0.88 25.78 -3.96
C THR A 868 2.18 25.85 -4.75
N SER A 869 2.80 24.71 -5.06
CA SER A 869 4.04 24.67 -5.83
C SER A 869 3.83 25.11 -7.27
N HIS A 870 2.74 24.71 -7.93
CA HIS A 870 2.40 25.22 -9.26
C HIS A 870 2.16 26.74 -9.24
N TYR A 871 1.45 27.27 -8.24
CA TYR A 871 1.27 28.71 -8.08
C TYR A 871 2.59 29.45 -7.87
N GLY A 872 3.48 28.91 -7.03
CA GLY A 872 4.80 29.50 -6.78
C GLY A 872 5.67 29.51 -8.03
N LEU A 873 5.74 28.38 -8.75
CA LEU A 873 6.57 28.24 -9.95
C LEU A 873 6.12 29.16 -11.08
N GLN A 874 4.81 29.39 -11.29
CA GLN A 874 4.39 30.35 -12.30
C GLN A 874 4.94 31.76 -12.01
N LEU A 875 4.93 32.20 -10.74
CA LEU A 875 5.40 33.52 -10.35
C LEU A 875 6.93 33.62 -10.43
N VAL A 876 7.63 32.57 -10.01
CA VAL A 876 9.09 32.51 -10.05
C VAL A 876 9.60 32.51 -11.49
N TYR A 877 9.04 31.66 -12.37
CA TYR A 877 9.45 31.61 -13.77
C TYR A 877 9.14 32.92 -14.50
N ALA A 878 8.00 33.56 -14.22
CA ALA A 878 7.69 34.88 -14.77
C ALA A 878 8.77 35.92 -14.41
N GLN A 879 9.24 35.94 -13.15
CA GLN A 879 10.31 36.86 -12.73
C GLN A 879 11.70 36.50 -13.26
N LEU A 880 11.95 35.22 -13.56
CA LEU A 880 13.17 34.74 -14.21
C LEU A 880 13.14 34.93 -15.75
N GLY A 881 12.01 35.33 -16.33
CA GLY A 881 11.83 35.52 -17.77
C GLY A 881 11.51 34.24 -18.57
N ASP A 882 11.22 33.12 -17.90
CA ASP A 882 10.83 31.85 -18.54
C ASP A 882 9.29 31.80 -18.68
N ILE A 883 8.76 32.58 -19.62
CA ILE A 883 7.30 32.74 -19.80
C ILE A 883 6.61 31.42 -20.14
N LYS A 884 7.27 30.57 -20.93
CA LYS A 884 6.71 29.27 -21.33
C LYS A 884 6.43 28.39 -20.10
N ARG A 885 7.42 28.22 -19.22
CA ARG A 885 7.20 27.43 -17.99
C ARG A 885 6.23 28.11 -17.03
N SER A 886 6.22 29.45 -17.00
CA SER A 886 5.23 30.18 -16.21
C SER A 886 3.79 29.82 -16.62
N GLU A 887 3.50 29.84 -17.93
CA GLU A 887 2.21 29.45 -18.49
C GLU A 887 1.87 27.98 -18.24
N GLU A 888 2.83 27.06 -18.38
CA GLU A 888 2.66 25.63 -18.06
C GLU A 888 2.21 25.44 -16.60
N HIS A 889 2.87 26.11 -15.65
CA HIS A 889 2.50 26.03 -14.24
C HIS A 889 1.20 26.77 -13.90
N MET A 890 0.83 27.84 -14.62
CA MET A 890 -0.47 28.50 -14.49
C MET A 890 -1.62 27.57 -14.87
N ILE A 891 -1.48 26.81 -15.97
CA ILE A 891 -2.47 25.82 -16.41
C ILE A 891 -2.61 24.71 -15.36
N LEU A 892 -1.49 24.16 -14.88
CA LEU A 892 -1.50 23.10 -13.86
C LEU A 892 -2.07 23.59 -12.51
N HIS A 893 -1.75 24.81 -12.10
CA HIS A 893 -2.36 25.43 -10.92
C HIS A 893 -3.89 25.50 -11.07
N THR A 894 -4.37 25.97 -12.21
CA THR A 894 -5.82 26.07 -12.49
C THR A 894 -6.49 24.69 -12.49
N LYS A 895 -5.83 23.69 -13.09
CA LYS A 895 -6.29 22.29 -13.09
C LYS A 895 -6.48 21.76 -11.68
N TYR A 896 -5.51 21.91 -10.78
CA TYR A 896 -5.57 21.31 -9.43
C TYR A 896 -6.30 22.17 -8.39
N LYS A 897 -6.34 23.50 -8.51
CA LYS A 897 -6.95 24.41 -7.54
C LYS A 897 -8.47 24.18 -7.40
N PRO A 898 -9.04 23.90 -6.21
CA PRO A 898 -10.49 23.76 -6.05
C PRO A 898 -11.30 24.95 -6.60
N ASP A 899 -12.52 24.68 -7.07
CA ASP A 899 -13.47 25.74 -7.44
C ASP A 899 -14.13 26.28 -6.17
N ASP A 900 -13.74 27.50 -5.79
CA ASP A 900 -14.21 28.12 -4.55
C ASP A 900 -15.66 28.61 -4.63
N ASN A 901 -16.18 28.89 -5.84
CA ASN A 901 -17.46 29.57 -6.05
C ASN A 901 -18.61 28.61 -6.38
N ALA A 902 -18.33 27.52 -7.09
CA ALA A 902 -19.39 26.64 -7.61
C ALA A 902 -20.14 25.84 -6.53
N LYS A 903 -19.51 25.63 -5.35
CA LYS A 903 -20.04 24.77 -4.27
C LYS A 903 -21.21 25.36 -3.48
N ASP A 904 -21.33 26.69 -3.43
CA ASP A 904 -22.25 27.36 -2.51
C ASP A 904 -23.71 27.00 -2.76
N ARG A 905 -24.10 26.81 -4.02
CA ARG A 905 -25.46 26.38 -4.39
C ARG A 905 -25.77 24.97 -3.89
N ALA A 906 -24.86 24.02 -4.09
CA ALA A 906 -25.04 22.63 -3.67
C ALA A 906 -25.12 22.55 -2.14
N ILE A 907 -24.25 23.27 -1.44
CA ILE A 907 -24.25 23.36 0.02
C ILE A 907 -25.58 23.95 0.52
N ALA A 908 -26.04 25.08 -0.04
CA ALA A 908 -27.30 25.69 0.37
C ALA A 908 -28.51 24.75 0.17
N ALA A 909 -28.57 24.04 -0.97
CA ALA A 909 -29.61 23.05 -1.24
C ALA A 909 -29.55 21.86 -0.25
N ALA A 910 -28.34 21.34 0.01
CA ALA A 910 -28.13 20.26 0.97
C ALA A 910 -28.55 20.64 2.39
N ARG A 911 -28.20 21.85 2.84
CA ARG A 911 -28.57 22.36 4.16
C ARG A 911 -30.09 22.42 4.36
N ALA A 912 -30.83 22.79 3.31
CA ALA A 912 -32.29 22.78 3.35
C ALA A 912 -32.88 21.36 3.34
N LYS A 913 -32.26 20.42 2.62
CA LYS A 913 -32.75 19.05 2.45
C LYS A 913 -32.42 18.13 3.63
N TYR A 914 -31.30 18.36 4.31
CA TYR A 914 -30.78 17.48 5.36
C TYR A 914 -30.55 18.25 6.67
N PRO A 915 -31.61 18.51 7.48
CA PRO A 915 -31.50 19.32 8.70
C PRO A 915 -30.47 18.81 9.71
N ALA A 916 -30.38 17.50 9.92
CA ALA A 916 -29.42 16.90 10.84
C ALA A 916 -27.96 17.04 10.33
N ALA A 917 -27.74 16.88 9.02
CA ALA A 917 -26.43 17.09 8.41
C ALA A 917 -26.04 18.57 8.37
N ASN A 918 -27.02 19.47 8.20
CA ASN A 918 -26.81 20.91 8.35
C ASN A 918 -26.34 21.25 9.77
N HIS A 919 -27.03 20.75 10.79
CA HIS A 919 -26.64 20.92 12.20
C HIS A 919 -25.22 20.40 12.45
N ALA A 920 -24.90 19.21 11.95
CA ALA A 920 -23.57 18.63 12.05
C ALA A 920 -22.48 19.42 11.28
N SER A 921 -22.85 20.25 10.29
CA SER A 921 -21.92 21.07 9.51
C SER A 921 -21.55 22.40 10.17
N GLU A 922 -22.21 22.76 11.26
CA GLU A 922 -21.95 24.02 11.95
C GLU A 922 -20.56 24.03 12.61
N PRO A 923 -19.88 25.18 12.69
CA PRO A 923 -18.55 25.25 13.29
C PRO A 923 -18.48 24.81 14.75
N VAL A 924 -19.57 25.01 15.50
CA VAL A 924 -19.76 24.54 16.88
C VAL A 924 -21.09 23.80 16.94
N VAL A 925 -21.04 22.52 17.27
CA VAL A 925 -22.22 21.65 17.32
C VAL A 925 -22.43 21.15 18.74
N ILE A 926 -23.64 21.36 19.26
CA ILE A 926 -24.10 20.80 20.53
C ILE A 926 -25.21 19.80 20.21
N TYR A 927 -24.99 18.55 20.63
CA TYR A 927 -25.93 17.45 20.41
C TYR A 927 -26.85 17.29 21.61
N ASP A 928 -28.16 17.40 21.42
CA ASP A 928 -29.16 17.30 22.49
C ASP A 928 -29.52 15.83 22.76
N LEU A 929 -29.35 15.39 24.02
CA LEU A 929 -29.63 14.03 24.46
C LEU A 929 -31.11 13.76 24.79
N GLN A 930 -31.95 14.80 24.83
CA GLN A 930 -33.34 14.71 25.31
C GLN A 930 -34.38 15.11 24.25
N ARG A 931 -34.03 15.00 22.96
CA ARG A 931 -34.98 15.21 21.86
C ARG A 931 -36.11 14.18 21.93
N GLU A 932 -37.34 14.59 21.65
CA GLU A 932 -38.51 13.71 21.73
C GLU A 932 -38.40 12.47 20.82
N GLU A 933 -37.73 12.60 19.67
CA GLU A 933 -37.56 11.51 18.72
C GLU A 933 -36.65 10.39 19.24
N THR A 934 -35.74 10.66 20.20
CA THR A 934 -34.78 9.65 20.70
C THR A 934 -35.47 8.50 21.41
N LYS A 935 -36.69 8.72 21.95
CA LYS A 935 -37.53 7.69 22.59
C LYS A 935 -37.90 6.53 21.66
N SER A 936 -37.83 6.74 20.35
CA SER A 936 -38.10 5.69 19.33
C SER A 936 -36.88 4.86 18.96
N TYR A 937 -35.69 5.22 19.46
CA TYR A 937 -34.45 4.53 19.17
C TYR A 937 -34.05 3.60 20.32
N THR A 938 -33.51 2.43 19.98
CA THR A 938 -33.01 1.45 20.95
C THR A 938 -31.49 1.47 21.01
N GLU A 939 -30.92 1.11 22.17
CA GLU A 939 -29.46 0.94 22.31
C GLU A 939 -28.92 -0.05 21.26
N SER A 940 -27.74 0.24 20.71
CA SER A 940 -27.06 -0.66 19.78
C SER A 940 -26.74 -1.99 20.48
N PRO A 941 -26.86 -3.14 19.78
CA PRO A 941 -26.54 -4.43 20.37
C PRO A 941 -25.08 -4.45 20.85
N LYS A 942 -24.84 -4.98 22.05
CA LYS A 942 -23.47 -5.21 22.54
C LYS A 942 -22.76 -6.14 21.56
N THR A 943 -21.55 -5.76 21.18
CA THR A 943 -20.67 -6.64 20.38
C THR A 943 -20.31 -7.88 21.17
N ASP A 944 -20.59 -9.06 20.62
CA ASP A 944 -19.99 -10.32 21.05
C ASP A 944 -18.47 -10.36 20.79
#